data_AF-A0A842IEC3-F1
#
_entry.id   AF-A0A842IEC3-F1
#
_cell.length_a   1.000
_cell.length_b   1.000
_cell.length_c   1.000
_cell.angle_alpha   90.00
_cell.angle_beta   90.00
_cell.angle_gamma   90.00
#
_symmetry.space_group_name_H-M   'P 1'
#
loop_
_entity.id
_entity.type
_entity.pdbx_description
1 polymer ?
#
loop_
_entity_poly.entity_id
_entity_poly.type
_entity_poly.pdbx_seq_one_letter_code
_entity_poly.pdbx_strand_id
1 'polypeptide(L)'
;MALDPAPSRKLKAIVSCQRNEALWICEWVAYHRSIGFDRIFVVSNDCTDGSELLLDRLAEMGEVIHLRQSPPEGVAPQPAGCALALAHPDMRDVEWVLHIDTDEFLNVTCGAGQVADLLGKVGEADCIAVSWRMFGSEGRRLWPGGTVLETCTMSENWLRRSRALQKCFFRPDAFAAVDCHMPKDPRRTDVVLKNTAGRVLPNDALHDPEAGRHTAATIDMVTWENACINHYAIRSEDVFVLKNLRGDGMAMKHAKYLRGSTFWNYADRNQTVEPSILKHMAGVRDLLALYRSDPEILRLEAAAWSAFQALRDEVLVKEGRFGWNAPPPPPTDGPETAAPRPRDRKMPDTASATRLLIEGLALARPTVVLDVGANPINDVPYKDLLKLGGCDVIGFEPQPEAFAKLQSIKSEREVYHPFAVGDGSEKELKIYYSDGMTSLFEPYTPAMQRLGRPRLGRVLSRVPMKTVALDEVEAIDAFDLLKIDIQGGEVDVFRGAAEKLKATVAVIVELRHFRLYEDEPMSAGVDEALRGSGFALHKYLFNKAMPLQNSQLHRLNFGSCRDQLIDGDAVYIRDLTRIDEIATEGLKHLAILASAVFDSQTVALICLDELVQRGALHASLPKRYVDRLPARYKRPEDAPAPPKRKRRKPAAEESPA
;
A
#
# COMPACT_ATOMS: atom_id res chain seq x y z
N MET A 1 -22.17 29.85 -35.51
CA MET A 1 -22.46 30.70 -34.33
C MET A 1 -21.27 30.59 -33.41
N ALA A 2 -20.54 31.69 -33.20
CA ALA A 2 -19.54 31.77 -32.15
C ALA A 2 -20.27 31.56 -30.81
N LEU A 3 -19.77 30.64 -29.99
CA LEU A 3 -20.22 30.48 -28.61
C LEU A 3 -19.94 31.81 -27.89
N ASP A 4 -20.96 32.41 -27.29
CA ASP A 4 -20.82 33.58 -26.41
C ASP A 4 -19.71 33.31 -25.38
N PRO A 5 -18.92 34.34 -24.99
CA PRO A 5 -17.99 34.20 -23.88
C PRO A 5 -18.79 33.79 -22.64
N ALA A 6 -18.41 32.65 -22.04
CA ALA A 6 -19.04 32.14 -20.83
C ALA A 6 -19.09 33.26 -19.77
N PRO A 7 -20.19 33.37 -18.99
CA PRO A 7 -20.28 34.36 -17.90
C PRO A 7 -19.04 34.26 -17.01
N SER A 8 -18.54 35.39 -16.50
CA SER A 8 -17.35 35.42 -15.65
C SER A 8 -17.65 34.71 -14.32
N ARG A 9 -17.51 33.39 -14.29
CA ARG A 9 -17.61 32.58 -13.08
C ARG A 9 -16.50 33.00 -12.14
N LYS A 10 -16.84 33.14 -10.85
CA LYS A 10 -15.89 33.61 -9.82
C LYS A 10 -16.02 32.87 -8.49
N LEU A 11 -17.09 32.07 -8.31
CA LEU A 11 -17.37 31.45 -7.02
C LEU A 11 -16.51 30.19 -6.82
N LYS A 12 -16.03 29.99 -5.59
CA LYS A 12 -15.43 28.73 -5.18
C LYS A 12 -16.39 27.97 -4.28
N ALA A 13 -16.49 26.66 -4.50
CA ALA A 13 -17.35 25.79 -3.75
C ALA A 13 -16.61 24.63 -3.07
N ILE A 14 -17.22 24.12 -2.01
CA ILE A 14 -16.90 22.80 -1.46
C ILE A 14 -18.09 21.87 -1.64
N VAL A 15 -17.82 20.59 -1.90
CA VAL A 15 -18.80 19.50 -1.83
C VAL A 15 -18.34 18.51 -0.76
N SER A 16 -19.26 18.11 0.12
CA SER A 16 -18.99 17.11 1.16
C SER A 16 -20.18 16.16 1.30
N CYS A 17 -19.93 14.85 1.30
CA CYS A 17 -20.93 13.84 1.62
C CYS A 17 -20.77 13.41 3.08
N GLN A 18 -21.84 13.52 3.87
CA GLN A 18 -21.76 13.40 5.32
C GLN A 18 -22.75 12.37 5.86
N ARG A 19 -22.34 11.67 6.92
CA ARG A 19 -23.20 10.78 7.71
C ARG A 19 -22.79 10.84 9.17
N ASN A 20 -23.70 11.31 10.01
CA ASN A 20 -23.51 11.43 11.44
C ASN A 20 -22.23 12.21 11.82
N GLU A 21 -22.21 13.50 11.48
CA GLU A 21 -21.08 14.42 11.71
C GLU A 21 -21.49 15.66 12.53
N ALA A 22 -22.61 15.63 13.26
CA ALA A 22 -23.23 16.81 13.89
C ALA A 22 -22.27 17.63 14.78
N LEU A 23 -21.30 16.97 15.42
CA LEU A 23 -20.30 17.61 16.28
C LEU A 23 -19.34 18.54 15.53
N TRP A 24 -19.16 18.35 14.23
CA TRP A 24 -18.09 18.99 13.46
C TRP A 24 -18.58 20.00 12.44
N ILE A 25 -19.86 19.96 12.08
CA ILE A 25 -20.42 20.72 10.96
C ILE A 25 -20.21 22.23 11.13
N CYS A 26 -20.54 22.80 12.30
CA CYS A 26 -20.38 24.24 12.55
C CYS A 26 -18.94 24.72 12.36
N GLU A 27 -17.96 24.03 12.95
CA GLU A 27 -16.54 24.40 12.82
C GLU A 27 -16.06 24.23 11.39
N TRP A 28 -16.44 23.13 10.74
CA TRP A 28 -16.04 22.84 9.38
C TRP A 28 -16.60 23.87 8.39
N VAL A 29 -17.86 24.28 8.53
CA VAL A 29 -18.48 25.35 7.74
C VAL A 29 -17.81 26.70 8.03
N ALA A 30 -17.66 27.06 9.30
CA ALA A 30 -17.03 28.32 9.72
C ALA A 30 -15.60 28.46 9.17
N TYR A 31 -14.79 27.40 9.26
CA TYR A 31 -13.43 27.41 8.73
C TYR A 31 -13.39 27.66 7.23
N HIS A 32 -14.15 26.89 6.46
CA HIS A 32 -14.10 26.99 5.01
C HIS A 32 -14.69 28.32 4.51
N ARG A 33 -15.69 28.88 5.19
CA ARG A 33 -16.13 30.26 4.97
C ARG A 33 -15.01 31.27 5.24
N SER A 34 -14.28 31.13 6.35
CA SER A 34 -13.22 32.07 6.75
C SER A 34 -12.00 32.13 5.81
N ILE A 35 -11.76 31.07 5.03
CA ILE A 35 -10.67 31.01 4.04
C ILE A 35 -11.12 31.36 2.62
N GLY A 36 -12.39 31.77 2.44
CA GLY A 36 -12.87 32.36 1.20
C GLY A 36 -13.60 31.41 0.24
N PHE A 37 -14.24 30.36 0.74
CA PHE A 37 -15.24 29.61 -0.04
C PHE A 37 -16.59 30.33 -0.03
N ASP A 38 -17.18 30.47 -1.23
CA ASP A 38 -18.42 31.22 -1.44
C ASP A 38 -19.67 30.33 -1.25
N ARG A 39 -19.56 29.04 -1.59
CA ARG A 39 -20.65 28.06 -1.50
C ARG A 39 -20.16 26.76 -0.85
N ILE A 40 -20.99 26.16 0.00
CA ILE A 40 -20.68 24.89 0.65
C ILE A 40 -21.88 23.97 0.43
N PHE A 41 -21.71 22.95 -0.40
CA PHE A 41 -22.70 21.92 -0.67
C PHE A 41 -22.46 20.75 0.28
N VAL A 42 -23.48 20.40 1.07
CA VAL A 42 -23.43 19.26 1.97
C VAL A 42 -24.52 18.28 1.58
N VAL A 43 -24.11 17.04 1.26
CA VAL A 43 -25.03 15.94 0.98
C VAL A 43 -25.11 15.03 2.20
N SER A 44 -26.26 14.99 2.86
CA SER A 44 -26.49 14.13 4.03
C SER A 44 -27.03 12.75 3.62
N ASN A 45 -26.58 11.70 4.32
CA ASN A 45 -26.93 10.31 4.03
C ASN A 45 -27.54 9.62 5.26
N ASP A 46 -28.87 9.68 5.37
CA ASP A 46 -29.67 9.03 6.42
C ASP A 46 -29.08 9.25 7.83
N CYS A 47 -28.95 10.53 8.21
CA CYS A 47 -28.32 10.91 9.48
C CYS A 47 -29.26 10.68 10.68
N THR A 48 -28.69 10.25 11.81
CA THR A 48 -29.43 9.91 13.03
C THR A 48 -28.95 10.67 14.27
N ASP A 49 -27.94 11.54 14.14
CA ASP A 49 -27.30 12.27 15.25
C ASP A 49 -27.70 13.76 15.32
N GLY A 50 -28.63 14.19 14.49
CA GLY A 50 -29.04 15.59 14.36
C GLY A 50 -28.32 16.38 13.25
N SER A 51 -27.40 15.76 12.50
CA SER A 51 -26.66 16.43 11.40
C SER A 51 -27.60 17.12 10.40
N GLU A 52 -28.66 16.44 9.97
CA GLU A 52 -29.61 16.99 8.99
C GLU A 52 -30.36 18.23 9.50
N LEU A 53 -30.76 18.24 10.78
CA LEU A 53 -31.43 19.39 11.38
C LEU A 53 -30.50 20.60 11.48
N LEU A 54 -29.23 20.34 11.81
CA LEU A 54 -28.22 21.39 11.90
C LEU A 54 -27.88 21.95 10.52
N LEU A 55 -27.77 21.08 9.51
CA LEU A 55 -27.54 21.49 8.11
C LEU A 55 -28.73 22.25 7.52
N ASP A 56 -29.97 21.85 7.83
CA ASP A 56 -31.16 22.62 7.44
C ASP A 56 -31.11 24.02 8.05
N ARG A 57 -30.81 24.14 9.34
CA ARG A 57 -30.76 25.46 10.00
C ARG A 57 -29.64 26.33 9.42
N LEU A 58 -28.46 25.76 9.15
CA LEU A 58 -27.39 26.48 8.45
C LEU A 58 -27.77 26.86 7.02
N ALA A 59 -28.58 26.05 6.32
CA ALA A 59 -29.07 26.38 4.99
C ALA A 59 -30.08 27.54 5.02
N GLU A 60 -30.97 27.59 6.01
CA GLU A 60 -31.87 28.72 6.26
C GLU A 60 -31.11 30.01 6.56
N MET A 61 -29.94 29.90 7.21
CA MET A 61 -29.02 31.02 7.44
C MET A 61 -28.20 31.40 6.19
N GLY A 62 -28.30 30.64 5.10
CA GLY A 62 -27.54 30.86 3.87
C GLY A 62 -26.08 30.40 3.93
N GLU A 63 -25.71 29.64 4.96
CA GLU A 63 -24.34 29.19 5.21
C GLU A 63 -23.96 27.96 4.39
N VAL A 64 -24.92 27.09 4.08
CA VAL A 64 -24.72 25.89 3.25
C VAL A 64 -25.86 25.70 2.25
N ILE A 65 -25.63 24.86 1.25
CA ILE A 65 -26.66 24.26 0.39
C ILE A 65 -26.79 22.81 0.84
N HIS A 66 -27.87 22.49 1.53
CA HIS A 66 -28.11 21.16 2.06
C HIS A 66 -28.91 20.32 1.06
N LEU A 67 -28.38 19.14 0.72
CA LEU A 67 -29.00 18.15 -0.14
C LEU A 67 -29.17 16.86 0.66
N ARG A 68 -30.40 16.33 0.72
CA ARG A 68 -30.65 15.07 1.41
C ARG A 68 -30.64 13.91 0.42
N GLN A 69 -30.04 12.80 0.82
CA GLN A 69 -29.92 11.60 0.00
C GLN A 69 -30.22 10.34 0.84
N SER A 70 -30.98 9.42 0.25
CA SER A 70 -31.16 8.07 0.77
C SER A 70 -30.81 7.08 -0.36
N PRO A 71 -29.53 6.72 -0.50
CA PRO A 71 -29.09 5.85 -1.59
C PRO A 71 -29.71 4.45 -1.45
N PRO A 72 -30.20 3.83 -2.54
CA PRO A 72 -30.66 2.45 -2.51
C PRO A 72 -29.58 1.48 -2.04
N GLU A 73 -29.99 0.32 -1.54
CA GLU A 73 -29.05 -0.73 -1.13
C GLU A 73 -28.11 -1.13 -2.27
N GLY A 74 -26.81 -1.22 -1.97
CA GLY A 74 -25.77 -1.53 -2.96
C GLY A 74 -25.24 -0.34 -3.76
N VAL A 75 -25.85 0.85 -3.64
CA VAL A 75 -25.34 2.08 -4.26
C VAL A 75 -24.39 2.79 -3.29
N ALA A 76 -23.17 3.08 -3.73
CA ALA A 76 -22.21 3.84 -2.94
C ALA A 76 -22.75 5.27 -2.70
N PRO A 77 -22.93 5.70 -1.43
CA PRO A 77 -23.50 7.02 -1.11
C PRO A 77 -22.69 8.18 -1.69
N GLN A 78 -21.36 8.12 -1.57
CA GLN A 78 -20.48 9.25 -1.87
C GLN A 78 -20.43 9.63 -3.36
N PRO A 79 -20.22 8.69 -4.33
CA PRO A 79 -20.31 9.03 -5.75
C PRO A 79 -21.68 9.59 -6.16
N ALA A 80 -22.77 8.99 -5.64
CA ALA A 80 -24.12 9.45 -5.93
C ALA A 80 -24.41 10.85 -5.36
N GLY A 81 -23.91 11.16 -4.16
CA GLY A 81 -24.02 12.49 -3.56
C GLY A 81 -23.20 13.53 -4.31
N CYS A 82 -21.97 13.19 -4.72
CA CYS A 82 -21.17 14.08 -5.56
C CYS A 82 -21.87 14.43 -6.87
N ALA A 83 -22.48 13.44 -7.54
CA ALA A 83 -23.26 13.66 -8.75
C ALA A 83 -24.47 14.59 -8.50
N LEU A 84 -25.18 14.42 -7.37
CA LEU A 84 -26.29 15.28 -6.98
C LEU A 84 -25.85 16.74 -6.78
N ALA A 85 -24.72 16.96 -6.08
CA ALA A 85 -24.18 18.29 -5.85
C ALA A 85 -23.71 18.97 -7.15
N LEU A 86 -23.03 18.24 -8.04
CA LEU A 86 -22.59 18.75 -9.34
C LEU A 86 -23.75 19.11 -10.28
N ALA A 87 -24.88 18.40 -10.15
CA ALA A 87 -26.09 18.69 -10.93
C ALA A 87 -26.91 19.87 -10.39
N HIS A 88 -26.60 20.37 -9.19
CA HIS A 88 -27.36 21.45 -8.57
C HIS A 88 -27.26 22.76 -9.39
N PRO A 89 -28.37 23.52 -9.59
CA PRO A 89 -28.36 24.74 -10.39
C PRO A 89 -27.30 25.78 -9.98
N ASP A 90 -27.08 25.97 -8.68
CA ASP A 90 -26.07 26.90 -8.14
C ASP A 90 -24.62 26.54 -8.52
N MET A 91 -24.35 25.30 -8.97
CA MET A 91 -23.03 24.90 -9.47
C MET A 91 -22.67 25.64 -10.78
N ARG A 92 -23.65 26.21 -11.51
CA ARG A 92 -23.42 26.91 -12.78
C ARG A 92 -22.53 28.14 -12.67
N ASP A 93 -22.53 28.80 -11.51
CA ASP A 93 -21.74 30.01 -11.23
C ASP A 93 -20.39 29.70 -10.54
N VAL A 94 -20.14 28.43 -10.23
CA VAL A 94 -18.93 27.95 -9.57
C VAL A 94 -17.81 27.80 -10.59
N GLU A 95 -16.69 28.48 -10.34
CA GLU A 95 -15.47 28.34 -11.12
C GLU A 95 -14.64 27.13 -10.65
N TRP A 96 -14.52 26.95 -9.33
CA TRP A 96 -13.68 25.93 -8.71
C TRP A 96 -14.45 25.20 -7.62
N VAL A 97 -14.37 23.87 -7.60
CA VAL A 97 -14.99 23.02 -6.59
C VAL A 97 -13.98 22.05 -5.97
N LEU A 98 -13.97 21.98 -4.64
CA LEU A 98 -13.17 21.05 -3.86
C LEU A 98 -14.09 20.01 -3.23
N HIS A 99 -13.83 18.72 -3.45
CA HIS A 99 -14.51 17.65 -2.73
C HIS A 99 -13.65 17.18 -1.55
N ILE A 100 -14.17 17.29 -0.33
CA ILE A 100 -13.49 16.90 0.92
C ILE A 100 -14.49 16.38 1.97
N ASP A 101 -13.99 15.53 2.86
CA ASP A 101 -14.74 14.93 3.96
C ASP A 101 -14.79 15.90 5.18
N THR A 102 -15.72 15.69 6.13
CA THR A 102 -15.86 16.59 7.30
C THR A 102 -14.69 16.50 8.29
N ASP A 103 -13.81 15.50 8.15
CA ASP A 103 -12.55 15.38 8.88
C ASP A 103 -11.34 15.89 8.08
N GLU A 104 -11.58 16.71 7.06
CA GLU A 104 -10.56 17.32 6.21
C GLU A 104 -10.75 18.84 6.13
N PHE A 105 -9.62 19.57 6.20
CA PHE A 105 -9.58 21.03 6.16
C PHE A 105 -8.50 21.50 5.18
N LEU A 106 -8.86 22.36 4.22
CA LEU A 106 -7.88 22.94 3.29
C LEU A 106 -7.02 23.99 4.01
N ASN A 107 -5.77 23.67 4.29
CA ASN A 107 -4.82 24.58 4.90
C ASN A 107 -3.97 25.28 3.82
N VAL A 108 -4.24 26.56 3.56
CA VAL A 108 -3.45 27.38 2.64
C VAL A 108 -2.34 28.10 3.40
N THR A 109 -1.10 27.85 3.00
CA THR A 109 0.10 28.37 3.67
C THR A 109 0.74 29.55 2.93
N CYS A 110 0.45 29.73 1.64
CA CYS A 110 0.89 30.89 0.87
C CYS A 110 0.02 32.13 1.12
N GLY A 111 0.60 33.31 0.86
CA GLY A 111 -0.14 34.58 0.95
C GLY A 111 -0.75 34.83 2.33
N ALA A 112 -2.00 35.30 2.34
CA ALA A 112 -2.79 35.50 3.56
C ALA A 112 -3.47 34.19 4.04
N GLY A 113 -3.21 33.06 3.40
CA GLY A 113 -3.88 31.79 3.68
C GLY A 113 -5.29 31.69 3.12
N GLN A 114 -5.60 32.48 2.10
CA GLN A 114 -6.92 32.47 1.46
C GLN A 114 -6.92 31.54 0.23
N VAL A 115 -8.07 30.96 -0.10
CA VAL A 115 -8.23 30.13 -1.31
C VAL A 115 -7.78 30.86 -2.57
N ALA A 116 -8.06 32.17 -2.64
CA ALA A 116 -7.62 33.02 -3.76
C ALA A 116 -6.09 33.10 -3.88
N ASP A 117 -5.34 33.06 -2.77
CA ASP A 117 -3.88 33.06 -2.78
C ASP A 117 -3.35 31.77 -3.43
N LEU A 118 -3.94 30.63 -3.09
CA LEU A 118 -3.57 29.34 -3.69
C LEU A 118 -3.84 29.33 -5.19
N LEU A 119 -5.04 29.74 -5.60
CA LEU A 119 -5.41 29.78 -7.03
C LEU A 119 -4.51 30.73 -7.81
N GLY A 120 -4.21 31.92 -7.27
CA GLY A 120 -3.28 32.87 -7.88
C GLY A 120 -1.85 32.32 -7.97
N LYS A 121 -1.39 31.60 -6.95
CA LYS A 121 -0.05 31.00 -6.89
C LYS A 121 0.14 29.87 -7.90
N VAL A 122 -0.88 29.03 -8.11
CA VAL A 122 -0.84 27.90 -9.06
C VAL A 122 -0.99 28.38 -10.51
N GLY A 123 -1.77 29.44 -10.73
CA GLY A 123 -2.06 29.99 -12.05
C GLY A 123 -2.98 29.10 -12.87
N GLU A 124 -2.84 29.12 -14.20
CA GLU A 124 -3.73 28.38 -15.10
C GLU A 124 -3.68 26.86 -14.86
N ALA A 125 -4.82 26.28 -14.52
CA ALA A 125 -5.07 24.86 -14.34
C ALA A 125 -6.57 24.56 -14.49
N ASP A 126 -6.89 23.29 -14.74
CA ASP A 126 -8.25 22.74 -14.68
C ASP A 126 -8.47 21.91 -13.42
N CYS A 127 -7.39 21.37 -12.85
CA CYS A 127 -7.40 20.57 -11.64
C CYS A 127 -6.10 20.81 -10.84
N ILE A 128 -6.23 20.92 -9.53
CA ILE A 128 -5.14 21.12 -8.58
C ILE A 128 -5.18 19.98 -7.58
N ALA A 129 -4.16 19.13 -7.60
CA ALA A 129 -3.98 18.07 -6.62
C ALA A 129 -3.38 18.64 -5.33
N VAL A 130 -4.09 18.43 -4.21
CA VAL A 130 -3.73 18.90 -2.88
C VAL A 130 -3.45 17.69 -1.99
N SER A 131 -2.20 17.52 -1.57
CA SER A 131 -1.79 16.35 -0.79
C SER A 131 -2.35 16.39 0.64
N TRP A 132 -2.76 15.22 1.13
CA TRP A 132 -3.09 15.05 2.54
C TRP A 132 -1.88 15.24 3.45
N ARG A 133 -2.15 15.74 4.66
CA ARG A 133 -1.26 15.71 5.81
C ARG A 133 -2.05 15.17 7.00
N MET A 134 -1.65 14.02 7.50
CA MET A 134 -2.36 13.36 8.60
C MET A 134 -2.06 14.03 9.94
N PHE A 135 -3.12 14.23 10.74
CA PHE A 135 -3.06 14.71 12.11
C PHE A 135 -3.46 13.60 13.08
N GLY A 136 -2.92 13.67 14.29
CA GLY A 136 -3.14 12.67 15.32
C GLY A 136 -3.91 13.15 16.55
N SER A 137 -4.26 12.16 17.35
CA SER A 137 -5.02 12.27 18.59
C SER A 137 -4.18 12.67 19.81
N GLU A 138 -2.86 12.70 19.69
CA GLU A 138 -1.90 12.83 20.80
C GLU A 138 -2.19 11.86 21.96
N GLY A 139 -2.68 10.67 21.64
CA GLY A 139 -3.03 9.65 22.63
C GLY A 139 -4.32 9.94 23.41
N ARG A 140 -5.11 10.95 23.00
CA ARG A 140 -6.40 11.23 23.62
C ARG A 140 -7.36 10.07 23.41
N ARG A 141 -7.76 9.47 24.53
CA ARG A 141 -8.78 8.43 24.53
C ARG A 141 -10.19 9.01 24.41
N LEU A 142 -10.46 10.11 25.09
CA LEU A 142 -11.76 10.76 25.13
C LEU A 142 -11.71 12.10 24.40
N TRP A 143 -12.73 12.39 23.59
CA TRP A 143 -12.89 13.72 23.02
C TRP A 143 -13.30 14.70 24.12
N PRO A 144 -12.56 15.81 24.32
CA PRO A 144 -12.86 16.75 25.38
C PRO A 144 -14.00 17.73 25.04
N GLY A 145 -14.50 17.70 23.79
CA GLY A 145 -15.33 18.76 23.24
C GLY A 145 -14.48 19.89 22.67
N GLY A 146 -15.13 20.96 22.22
CA GLY A 146 -14.45 22.11 21.60
C GLY A 146 -14.13 21.89 20.12
N THR A 147 -13.14 22.63 19.63
CA THR A 147 -12.73 22.73 18.22
C THR A 147 -11.65 21.71 17.87
N VAL A 148 -11.78 21.07 16.72
CA VAL A 148 -10.79 20.16 16.14
C VAL A 148 -9.47 20.88 15.89
N LEU A 149 -9.54 22.08 15.32
CA LEU A 149 -8.36 22.80 14.87
C LEU A 149 -7.42 23.17 16.02
N GLU A 150 -7.97 23.57 17.17
CA GLU A 150 -7.18 23.94 18.35
C GLU A 150 -6.76 22.73 19.19
N THR A 151 -7.56 21.65 19.16
CA THR A 151 -7.31 20.45 19.96
C THR A 151 -6.28 19.53 19.31
N CYS A 152 -6.29 19.39 17.98
CA CYS A 152 -5.45 18.46 17.23
C CYS A 152 -4.37 19.22 16.46
N THR A 153 -3.27 19.60 17.11
CA THR A 153 -2.20 20.39 16.47
C THR A 153 -0.98 19.56 16.05
N MET A 154 -0.95 18.27 16.41
CA MET A 154 0.15 17.37 16.07
C MET A 154 -0.12 16.63 14.76
N SER A 155 0.89 16.61 13.89
CA SER A 155 0.84 16.06 12.53
C SER A 155 2.04 15.18 12.20
N GLU A 156 2.00 14.52 11.03
CA GLU A 156 3.20 13.94 10.44
C GLU A 156 4.19 15.03 9.98
N ASN A 157 5.48 14.73 10.11
CA ASN A 157 6.56 15.71 9.92
C ASN A 157 7.21 15.69 8.53
N TRP A 158 6.83 14.73 7.68
CA TRP A 158 7.30 14.68 6.29
C TRP A 158 6.25 13.99 5.41
N LEU A 159 6.29 14.26 4.10
CA LEU A 159 5.40 13.66 3.12
C LEU A 159 6.06 12.45 2.46
N ARG A 160 5.42 11.27 2.50
CA ARG A 160 5.87 10.06 1.78
C ARG A 160 5.08 9.91 0.50
N ARG A 161 5.73 9.76 -0.66
CA ARG A 161 5.03 9.43 -1.92
C ARG A 161 4.10 8.21 -1.79
N SER A 162 4.52 7.16 -1.09
CA SER A 162 3.69 5.95 -0.92
C SER A 162 2.43 6.18 -0.07
N ARG A 163 2.35 7.29 0.67
CA ARG A 163 1.22 7.69 1.52
C ARG A 163 0.59 9.03 1.09
N ALA A 164 1.05 9.61 -0.01
CA ALA A 164 0.58 10.90 -0.51
C ALA A 164 -0.69 10.70 -1.34
N LEU A 165 -1.79 10.38 -0.66
CA LEU A 165 -3.12 10.55 -1.24
C LEU A 165 -3.45 12.04 -1.32
N GLN A 166 -4.36 12.38 -2.24
CA GLN A 166 -4.65 13.76 -2.60
C GLN A 166 -6.16 13.93 -2.73
N LYS A 167 -6.60 15.15 -2.50
CA LYS A 167 -7.91 15.64 -2.96
C LYS A 167 -7.66 16.60 -4.11
N CYS A 168 -8.67 16.83 -4.92
CA CYS A 168 -8.54 17.73 -6.06
C CYS A 168 -9.47 18.93 -5.92
N PHE A 169 -8.91 20.11 -6.17
CA PHE A 169 -9.67 21.33 -6.42
C PHE A 169 -9.76 21.52 -7.93
N PHE A 170 -10.94 21.52 -8.52
CA PHE A 170 -11.09 21.40 -9.98
C PHE A 170 -12.21 22.27 -10.55
N ARG A 171 -12.18 22.49 -11.86
CA ARG A 171 -13.26 23.19 -12.58
C ARG A 171 -14.40 22.21 -12.86
N PRO A 172 -15.62 22.41 -12.32
CA PRO A 172 -16.69 21.41 -12.39
C PRO A 172 -17.09 21.05 -13.83
N ASP A 173 -17.08 22.02 -14.74
CA ASP A 173 -17.44 21.81 -16.15
C ASP A 173 -16.39 21.05 -16.96
N ALA A 174 -15.16 20.93 -16.47
CA ALA A 174 -14.11 20.21 -17.16
C ALA A 174 -14.24 18.68 -17.00
N PHE A 175 -15.10 18.20 -16.10
CA PHE A 175 -15.20 16.79 -15.72
C PHE A 175 -16.67 16.34 -15.70
N ALA A 176 -16.93 15.06 -15.97
CA ALA A 176 -18.29 14.52 -15.96
C ALA A 176 -18.65 13.83 -14.63
N ALA A 177 -17.64 13.37 -13.88
CA ALA A 177 -17.83 12.67 -12.62
C ALA A 177 -16.76 13.07 -11.59
N VAL A 178 -16.97 12.67 -10.34
CA VAL A 178 -16.03 12.87 -9.22
C VAL A 178 -16.03 11.60 -8.37
N ASP A 179 -14.84 11.08 -8.10
CA ASP A 179 -14.64 10.05 -7.08
C ASP A 179 -14.26 10.68 -5.73
N CYS A 180 -14.05 9.86 -4.70
CA CYS A 180 -13.75 10.36 -3.36
C CYS A 180 -12.40 11.13 -3.24
N HIS A 181 -11.51 11.04 -4.23
CA HIS A 181 -10.17 11.64 -4.26
C HIS A 181 -9.95 12.66 -5.40
N MET A 182 -10.59 12.49 -6.55
CA MET A 182 -10.33 13.30 -7.76
C MET A 182 -11.49 13.32 -8.74
N PRO A 183 -11.58 14.34 -9.60
CA PRO A 183 -12.53 14.34 -10.68
C PRO A 183 -12.19 13.28 -11.73
N LYS A 184 -13.22 12.81 -12.44
CA LYS A 184 -13.17 11.76 -13.46
C LYS A 184 -13.87 12.17 -14.73
N ASP A 185 -13.56 11.43 -15.79
CA ASP A 185 -14.13 11.61 -17.12
C ASP A 185 -13.97 13.06 -17.62
N PRO A 186 -12.72 13.51 -17.88
CA PRO A 186 -12.47 14.83 -18.44
C PRO A 186 -13.26 15.03 -19.74
N ARG A 187 -14.00 16.14 -19.83
CA ARG A 187 -14.79 16.50 -21.02
C ARG A 187 -13.95 17.04 -22.16
N ARG A 188 -12.68 17.36 -21.89
CA ARG A 188 -11.68 17.81 -22.85
C ARG A 188 -10.40 16.99 -22.70
N THR A 189 -9.65 16.87 -23.78
CA THR A 189 -8.40 16.09 -23.83
C THR A 189 -7.18 16.88 -23.33
N ASP A 190 -7.27 18.20 -23.25
CA ASP A 190 -6.18 19.12 -22.92
C ASP A 190 -6.23 19.62 -21.46
N VAL A 191 -6.86 18.85 -20.56
CA VAL A 191 -6.98 19.25 -19.15
C VAL A 191 -5.63 19.36 -18.46
N VAL A 192 -5.38 20.51 -17.82
CA VAL A 192 -4.14 20.80 -17.11
C VAL A 192 -4.29 20.47 -15.63
N LEU A 193 -3.56 19.45 -15.19
CA LEU A 193 -3.43 19.08 -13.79
C LEU A 193 -2.13 19.64 -13.20
N LYS A 194 -2.23 20.34 -12.07
CA LYS A 194 -1.06 20.82 -11.31
C LYS A 194 -1.11 20.38 -9.85
N ASN A 195 0.03 20.39 -9.17
CA ASN A 195 0.06 20.36 -7.71
C ASN A 195 -0.03 21.79 -7.12
N THR A 196 -0.06 21.90 -5.79
CA THR A 196 -0.11 23.18 -5.07
C THR A 196 1.13 24.07 -5.25
N ALA A 197 2.27 23.52 -5.72
CA ALA A 197 3.45 24.29 -6.10
C ALA A 197 3.39 24.85 -7.54
N GLY A 198 2.31 24.58 -8.28
CA GLY A 198 2.14 24.99 -9.68
C GLY A 198 2.84 24.09 -10.69
N ARG A 199 3.40 22.95 -10.26
CA ARG A 199 4.05 21.98 -11.15
C ARG A 199 3.00 21.13 -11.84
N VAL A 200 3.15 20.93 -13.16
CA VAL A 200 2.27 20.07 -13.95
C VAL A 200 2.48 18.60 -13.55
N LEU A 201 1.37 17.88 -13.40
CA LEU A 201 1.35 16.44 -13.10
C LEU A 201 0.84 15.66 -14.32
N PRO A 202 1.21 14.38 -14.46
CA PRO A 202 0.53 13.47 -15.38
C PRO A 202 -0.96 13.36 -15.04
N ASN A 203 -1.83 13.53 -16.03
CA ASN A 203 -3.29 13.55 -15.87
C ASN A 203 -3.96 12.21 -16.20
N ASP A 204 -3.21 11.16 -16.56
CA ASP A 204 -3.75 9.84 -16.95
C ASP A 204 -4.75 9.28 -15.93
N ALA A 205 -4.48 9.47 -14.64
CA ALA A 205 -5.35 9.01 -13.55
C ALA A 205 -6.73 9.69 -13.53
N LEU A 206 -6.90 10.86 -14.17
CA LEU A 206 -8.21 11.51 -14.31
C LEU A 206 -9.09 10.76 -15.33
N HIS A 207 -8.48 10.05 -16.29
CA HIS A 207 -9.18 9.27 -17.32
C HIS A 207 -9.44 7.81 -16.90
N ASP A 208 -8.79 7.35 -15.84
CA ASP A 208 -8.96 5.98 -15.31
C ASP A 208 -10.00 5.99 -14.17
N PRO A 209 -11.16 5.34 -14.33
CA PRO A 209 -12.21 5.32 -13.31
C PRO A 209 -11.79 4.62 -12.01
N GLU A 210 -10.78 3.75 -12.03
CA GLU A 210 -10.31 3.01 -10.85
C GLU A 210 -9.15 3.70 -10.12
N ALA A 211 -8.50 4.68 -10.75
CA ALA A 211 -7.30 5.30 -10.19
C ALA A 211 -7.60 6.34 -9.09
N GLY A 212 -7.47 5.97 -7.82
CA GLY A 212 -7.60 6.93 -6.70
C GLY A 212 -6.39 7.87 -6.48
N ARG A 213 -5.34 7.84 -7.33
CA ARG A 213 -4.10 8.62 -7.18
C ARG A 213 -3.30 8.75 -8.48
N HIS A 214 -2.48 9.80 -8.58
CA HIS A 214 -1.57 10.03 -9.72
C HIS A 214 -0.29 9.18 -9.62
N THR A 215 -0.37 7.89 -9.93
CA THR A 215 0.76 6.93 -9.78
C THR A 215 2.01 7.28 -10.60
N ALA A 216 1.82 7.93 -11.76
CA ALA A 216 2.87 8.42 -12.64
C ALA A 216 3.64 9.63 -12.06
N ALA A 217 3.08 10.34 -11.08
CA ALA A 217 3.76 11.47 -10.44
C ALA A 217 5.04 11.02 -9.73
N THR A 218 6.11 11.79 -9.89
CA THR A 218 7.42 11.55 -9.27
C THR A 218 7.44 12.07 -7.82
N ILE A 219 8.52 11.80 -7.06
CA ILE A 219 8.61 12.24 -5.65
C ILE A 219 8.66 13.77 -5.52
N ASP A 220 9.31 14.45 -6.48
CA ASP A 220 9.40 15.90 -6.56
C ASP A 220 8.06 16.57 -6.94
N MET A 221 7.11 15.80 -7.46
CA MET A 221 5.76 16.28 -7.75
C MET A 221 4.82 16.24 -6.54
N VAL A 222 5.21 15.56 -5.47
CA VAL A 222 4.43 15.41 -4.25
C VAL A 222 4.89 16.45 -3.22
N THR A 223 3.98 17.34 -2.80
CA THR A 223 4.34 18.51 -1.96
C THR A 223 3.19 18.98 -1.05
N TRP A 224 3.55 19.71 0.01
CA TRP A 224 2.66 20.55 0.84
C TRP A 224 2.97 22.04 0.67
N GLU A 225 3.83 22.40 -0.29
CA GLU A 225 4.12 23.79 -0.60
C GLU A 225 2.83 24.51 -1.00
N ASN A 226 2.62 25.71 -0.47
CA ASN A 226 1.45 26.58 -0.64
C ASN A 226 0.12 26.05 -0.06
N ALA A 227 -0.15 24.75 -0.05
CA ALA A 227 -1.33 24.19 0.61
C ALA A 227 -1.22 22.68 0.88
N CYS A 228 -1.99 22.21 1.87
CA CYS A 228 -2.27 20.80 2.11
C CYS A 228 -3.70 20.60 2.63
N ILE A 229 -4.20 19.37 2.58
CA ILE A 229 -5.42 18.99 3.30
C ILE A 229 -5.00 18.45 4.66
N ASN A 230 -5.32 19.17 5.73
CA ASN A 230 -5.17 18.66 7.08
C ASN A 230 -6.26 17.61 7.32
N HIS A 231 -5.87 16.35 7.50
CA HIS A 231 -6.81 15.25 7.67
C HIS A 231 -6.79 14.72 9.11
N TYR A 232 -7.89 14.99 9.83
CA TYR A 232 -8.14 14.67 11.24
C TYR A 232 -8.92 13.36 11.38
N ALA A 233 -8.49 12.31 10.68
CA ALA A 233 -9.19 11.02 10.68
C ALA A 233 -9.36 10.42 12.09
N ILE A 234 -8.42 10.73 13.01
CA ILE A 234 -8.37 10.23 14.39
C ILE A 234 -8.18 11.42 15.34
N ARG A 235 -9.31 12.01 15.77
CA ARG A 235 -9.36 13.13 16.72
C ARG A 235 -9.10 12.67 18.17
N SER A 236 -9.69 11.53 18.50
CA SER A 236 -9.58 10.80 19.76
C SER A 236 -10.00 9.34 19.53
N GLU A 237 -9.66 8.46 20.48
CA GLU A 237 -9.99 7.03 20.38
C GLU A 237 -11.50 6.78 20.33
N ASP A 238 -12.29 7.39 21.20
CA ASP A 238 -13.76 7.23 21.25
C ASP A 238 -14.44 7.62 19.94
N VAL A 239 -14.10 8.79 19.40
CA VAL A 239 -14.62 9.27 18.11
C VAL A 239 -14.25 8.31 16.99
N PHE A 240 -13.03 7.79 16.99
CA PHE A 240 -12.57 6.88 15.94
C PHE A 240 -13.27 5.53 15.99
N VAL A 241 -13.33 4.87 17.15
CA VAL A 241 -13.90 3.50 17.23
C VAL A 241 -15.41 3.49 17.06
N LEU A 242 -16.11 4.57 17.41
CA LEU A 242 -17.56 4.70 17.16
C LEU A 242 -17.90 4.78 15.67
N LYS A 243 -16.92 5.06 14.77
CA LYS A 243 -17.13 4.97 13.31
C LYS A 243 -17.58 3.56 12.87
N ASN A 244 -17.30 2.50 13.63
CA ASN A 244 -17.81 1.15 13.33
C ASN A 244 -19.34 1.05 13.33
N LEU A 245 -20.05 1.93 14.05
CA LEU A 245 -21.53 1.89 14.11
C LEU A 245 -22.18 2.48 12.86
N ARG A 246 -21.55 3.45 12.20
CA ARG A 246 -22.12 4.16 11.06
C ARG A 246 -21.70 3.60 9.68
N GLY A 247 -20.63 2.79 9.63
CA GLY A 247 -20.06 2.26 8.38
C GLY A 247 -19.07 3.22 7.71
N ASP A 248 -18.77 2.98 6.42
CA ASP A 248 -17.94 3.86 5.58
C ASP A 248 -18.73 4.43 4.37
N GLY A 249 -18.14 5.40 3.67
CA GLY A 249 -18.76 6.07 2.53
C GLY A 249 -18.84 5.22 1.25
N MET A 250 -18.24 4.02 1.26
CA MET A 250 -18.17 3.09 0.13
C MET A 250 -18.98 1.79 0.36
N ALA A 251 -19.74 1.72 1.45
CA ALA A 251 -20.52 0.56 1.87
C ALA A 251 -19.71 -0.74 2.06
N MET A 252 -18.43 -0.65 2.45
CA MET A 252 -17.57 -1.82 2.67
C MET A 252 -17.69 -2.36 4.11
N LYS A 253 -17.69 -3.71 4.26
CA LYS A 253 -17.53 -4.36 5.57
C LYS A 253 -16.05 -4.57 5.87
N HIS A 254 -15.51 -3.86 6.87
CA HIS A 254 -14.09 -3.97 7.23
C HIS A 254 -13.84 -3.78 8.74
N ALA A 255 -12.77 -4.37 9.28
CA ALA A 255 -12.29 -4.15 10.65
C ALA A 255 -11.40 -2.89 10.77
N LYS A 256 -11.64 -1.88 9.93
CA LYS A 256 -10.78 -0.69 9.75
C LYS A 256 -10.73 0.19 10.99
N TYR A 257 -11.84 0.36 11.72
CA TYR A 257 -11.97 1.35 12.78
C TYR A 257 -11.66 0.79 14.17
N LEU A 258 -10.56 0.04 14.30
CA LEU A 258 -10.12 -0.52 15.58
C LEU A 258 -8.79 0.12 16.02
N ARG A 259 -8.58 0.25 17.33
CA ARG A 259 -7.32 0.71 17.91
C ARG A 259 -6.18 -0.23 17.50
N GLY A 260 -5.07 0.32 17.02
CA GLY A 260 -3.92 -0.45 16.52
C GLY A 260 -4.14 -1.13 15.16
N SER A 261 -5.28 -0.91 14.51
CA SER A 261 -5.48 -1.36 13.12
C SER A 261 -4.47 -0.74 12.16
N THR A 262 -4.36 -1.31 10.95
CA THR A 262 -3.52 -0.73 9.88
C THR A 262 -3.90 0.71 9.58
N PHE A 263 -5.19 1.06 9.62
CA PHE A 263 -5.64 2.43 9.42
C PHE A 263 -5.28 3.33 10.60
N TRP A 264 -5.42 2.86 11.85
CA TRP A 264 -4.96 3.59 13.05
C TRP A 264 -3.47 3.94 12.92
N ASN A 265 -2.64 2.94 12.68
CA ASN A 265 -1.19 3.10 12.54
C ASN A 265 -0.81 3.93 11.31
N TYR A 266 -1.70 4.03 10.31
CA TYR A 266 -1.55 4.91 9.17
C TYR A 266 -1.90 6.36 9.51
N ALA A 267 -3.01 6.60 10.21
CA ALA A 267 -3.65 7.91 10.33
C ALA A 267 -3.30 8.69 11.59
N ASP A 268 -3.06 8.03 12.73
CA ASP A 268 -2.73 8.71 13.99
C ASP A 268 -1.28 9.20 13.97
N ARG A 269 -1.06 10.48 13.65
CA ARG A 269 0.28 11.06 13.45
C ARG A 269 0.55 12.21 14.40
N ASN A 270 1.45 11.95 15.34
CA ASN A 270 1.80 12.88 16.42
C ASN A 270 3.30 13.23 16.41
N GLN A 271 3.86 13.58 15.23
CA GLN A 271 5.32 13.70 15.05
C GLN A 271 5.85 15.13 15.16
N THR A 272 5.06 16.14 14.79
CA THR A 272 5.45 17.55 14.87
C THR A 272 4.23 18.44 15.07
N VAL A 273 4.42 19.55 15.77
CA VAL A 273 3.38 20.60 15.90
C VAL A 273 3.24 21.30 14.55
N GLU A 274 2.02 21.42 14.05
CA GLU A 274 1.69 22.15 12.82
C GLU A 274 0.59 23.18 13.08
N PRO A 275 0.95 24.41 13.46
CA PRO A 275 -0.01 25.42 13.90
C PRO A 275 -0.50 26.31 12.75
N SER A 276 -0.06 26.10 11.50
CA SER A 276 -0.32 27.04 10.40
C SER A 276 -1.80 27.33 10.16
N ILE A 277 -2.68 26.34 10.36
CA ILE A 277 -4.13 26.50 10.21
C ILE A 277 -4.74 27.46 11.23
N LEU A 278 -4.10 27.62 12.39
CA LEU A 278 -4.61 28.42 13.50
C LEU A 278 -4.67 29.92 13.20
N LYS A 279 -3.98 30.38 12.15
CA LYS A 279 -4.04 31.78 11.71
C LYS A 279 -5.46 32.26 11.42
N HIS A 280 -6.36 31.35 11.03
CA HIS A 280 -7.75 31.67 10.71
C HIS A 280 -8.69 31.61 11.91
N MET A 281 -8.22 31.16 13.09
CA MET A 281 -9.09 30.89 14.24
C MET A 281 -9.84 32.11 14.76
N ALA A 282 -9.33 33.33 14.56
CA ALA A 282 -10.07 34.54 14.90
C ALA A 282 -11.40 34.60 14.10
N GLY A 283 -11.33 34.52 12.77
CA GLY A 283 -12.52 34.52 11.91
C GLY A 283 -13.41 33.28 12.10
N VAL A 284 -12.82 32.12 12.39
CA VAL A 284 -13.59 30.92 12.75
C VAL A 284 -14.40 31.16 14.02
N ARG A 285 -13.81 31.73 15.06
CA ARG A 285 -14.51 32.01 16.33
C ARG A 285 -15.62 33.03 16.14
N ASP A 286 -15.42 34.04 15.30
CA ASP A 286 -16.45 35.04 14.99
C ASP A 286 -17.67 34.39 14.30
N LEU A 287 -17.42 33.51 13.31
CA LEU A 287 -18.48 32.76 12.63
C LEU A 287 -19.16 31.74 13.55
N LEU A 288 -18.41 31.03 14.38
CA LEU A 288 -18.99 30.13 15.38
C LEU A 288 -19.85 30.90 16.39
N ALA A 289 -19.44 32.11 16.81
CA ALA A 289 -20.23 32.96 17.68
C ALA A 289 -21.53 33.43 16.98
N LEU A 290 -21.46 33.76 15.68
CA LEU A 290 -22.63 34.07 14.87
C LEU A 290 -23.60 32.88 14.81
N TYR A 291 -23.11 31.68 14.50
CA TYR A 291 -23.95 30.48 14.41
C TYR A 291 -24.59 30.15 15.77
N ARG A 292 -23.82 30.24 16.85
CA ARG A 292 -24.30 29.97 18.23
C ARG A 292 -25.15 31.09 18.83
N SER A 293 -25.26 32.24 18.17
CA SER A 293 -26.25 33.26 18.53
C SER A 293 -27.68 32.82 18.18
N ASP A 294 -27.82 31.86 17.27
CA ASP A 294 -29.08 31.19 16.96
C ASP A 294 -29.39 30.14 18.06
N PRO A 295 -30.51 30.29 18.79
CA PRO A 295 -30.85 29.37 19.87
C PRO A 295 -31.07 27.92 19.40
N GLU A 296 -31.50 27.72 18.16
CA GLU A 296 -31.76 26.39 17.61
C GLU A 296 -30.45 25.67 17.28
N ILE A 297 -29.47 26.36 16.70
CA ILE A 297 -28.12 25.80 16.49
C ILE A 297 -27.50 25.40 17.84
N LEU A 298 -27.58 26.27 18.85
CA LEU A 298 -27.03 25.98 20.18
C LEU A 298 -27.70 24.75 20.82
N ARG A 299 -29.03 24.65 20.69
CA ARG A 299 -29.81 23.50 21.16
C ARG A 299 -29.41 22.21 20.44
N LEU A 300 -29.22 22.26 19.12
CA LEU A 300 -28.84 21.11 18.30
C LEU A 300 -27.40 20.65 18.60
N GLU A 301 -26.42 21.55 18.73
CA GLU A 301 -25.04 21.20 19.13
C GLU A 301 -25.03 20.55 20.52
N ALA A 302 -25.77 21.12 21.48
CA ALA A 302 -25.86 20.57 22.83
C ALA A 302 -26.52 19.18 22.86
N ALA A 303 -27.55 18.97 22.04
CA ALA A 303 -28.21 17.67 21.89
C ALA A 303 -27.28 16.63 21.25
N ALA A 304 -26.57 16.99 20.17
CA ALA A 304 -25.60 16.13 19.50
C ALA A 304 -24.45 15.73 20.45
N TRP A 305 -23.95 16.70 21.22
CA TRP A 305 -22.92 16.44 22.24
C TRP A 305 -23.39 15.46 23.31
N SER A 306 -24.59 15.71 23.86
CA SER A 306 -25.20 14.83 24.87
C SER A 306 -25.43 13.42 24.32
N ALA A 307 -25.91 13.30 23.08
CA ALA A 307 -26.14 12.02 22.41
C ALA A 307 -24.82 11.26 22.16
N PHE A 308 -23.76 11.95 21.74
CA PHE A 308 -22.43 11.36 21.59
C PHE A 308 -21.90 10.80 22.92
N GLN A 309 -21.99 11.58 24.00
CA GLN A 309 -21.55 11.15 25.33
C GLN A 309 -22.34 9.92 25.81
N ALA A 310 -23.67 9.93 25.67
CA ALA A 310 -24.52 8.80 26.02
C ALA A 310 -24.19 7.55 25.20
N LEU A 311 -23.99 7.70 23.88
CA LEU A 311 -23.62 6.60 23.00
C LEU A 311 -22.25 6.01 23.37
N ARG A 312 -21.25 6.87 23.63
CA ARG A 312 -19.92 6.46 24.08
C ARG A 312 -20.00 5.69 25.39
N ASP A 313 -20.75 6.20 26.36
CA ASP A 313 -20.85 5.60 27.68
C ASP A 313 -21.57 4.25 27.64
N GLU A 314 -22.62 4.12 26.84
CA GLU A 314 -23.31 2.83 26.65
C GLU A 314 -22.44 1.83 25.86
N VAL A 315 -22.00 2.20 24.65
CA VAL A 315 -21.37 1.25 23.71
C VAL A 315 -19.92 0.95 24.05
N LEU A 316 -19.14 1.96 24.46
CA LEU A 316 -17.72 1.77 24.72
C LEU A 316 -17.48 1.45 26.19
N VAL A 317 -18.01 2.26 27.11
CA VAL A 317 -17.69 2.12 28.54
C VAL A 317 -18.41 0.91 29.15
N LYS A 318 -19.74 0.86 29.04
CA LYS A 318 -20.57 -0.18 29.66
C LYS A 318 -20.51 -1.51 28.91
N GLU A 319 -20.71 -1.51 27.59
CA GLU A 319 -20.66 -2.74 26.78
C GLU A 319 -19.22 -3.20 26.46
N GLY A 320 -18.21 -2.32 26.56
CA GLY A 320 -16.82 -2.68 26.27
C GLY A 320 -16.52 -2.98 24.81
N ARG A 321 -17.37 -2.53 23.87
CA ARG A 321 -17.25 -2.87 22.45
C ARG A 321 -15.98 -2.33 21.81
N PHE A 322 -15.62 -2.94 20.67
CA PHE A 322 -14.45 -2.58 19.86
C PHE A 322 -13.12 -2.63 20.61
N GLY A 323 -13.05 -3.45 21.68
CA GLY A 323 -11.84 -3.59 22.49
C GLY A 323 -11.57 -2.40 23.41
N TRP A 324 -12.56 -1.54 23.68
CA TRP A 324 -12.41 -0.33 24.49
C TRP A 324 -11.81 -0.60 25.88
N ASN A 325 -12.26 -1.68 26.54
CA ASN A 325 -11.81 -2.07 27.88
C ASN A 325 -10.56 -2.95 27.87
N ALA A 326 -10.04 -3.34 26.71
CA ALA A 326 -8.76 -4.02 26.63
C ALA A 326 -7.65 -3.04 27.04
N PRO A 327 -6.58 -3.50 27.73
CA PRO A 327 -5.43 -2.65 27.99
C PRO A 327 -4.94 -2.05 26.68
N PRO A 328 -4.48 -0.79 26.67
CA PRO A 328 -3.90 -0.21 25.48
C PRO A 328 -2.83 -1.17 24.98
N PRO A 329 -2.80 -1.50 23.67
CA PRO A 329 -1.66 -2.20 23.13
C PRO A 329 -0.42 -1.42 23.59
N PRO A 330 0.67 -2.10 24.00
CA PRO A 330 1.87 -1.41 24.46
C PRO A 330 2.21 -0.31 23.45
N PRO A 331 2.60 0.90 23.89
CA PRO A 331 2.95 1.97 22.97
C PRO A 331 3.90 1.37 21.94
N THR A 332 3.51 1.46 20.67
CA THR A 332 4.41 1.11 19.59
C THR A 332 5.50 2.18 19.64
N ASP A 333 6.59 1.89 20.34
CA ASP A 333 7.78 2.73 20.36
C ASP A 333 8.24 2.92 18.91
N GLY A 334 7.95 4.10 18.36
CA GLY A 334 8.21 4.37 16.96
C GLY A 334 7.43 3.44 16.03
N PRO A 335 7.70 3.46 14.72
CA PRO A 335 6.89 2.70 13.79
C PRO A 335 6.98 1.22 14.19
N GLU A 336 5.84 0.64 14.55
CA GLU A 336 5.55 -0.72 14.16
C GLU A 336 5.56 -0.71 12.62
N THR A 337 6.77 -0.71 12.07
CA THR A 337 7.00 -1.42 10.85
C THR A 337 6.61 -2.86 11.22
N ALA A 338 5.36 -3.25 10.89
CA ALA A 338 5.24 -4.38 9.99
C ALA A 338 6.47 -4.29 9.09
N ALA A 339 7.39 -5.27 9.22
CA ALA A 339 8.65 -5.29 8.49
C ALA A 339 8.39 -4.64 7.14
N PRO A 340 9.13 -3.57 6.76
CA PRO A 340 8.75 -2.76 5.61
C PRO A 340 8.32 -3.73 4.53
N ARG A 341 7.01 -3.75 4.19
CA ARG A 341 6.52 -4.61 3.11
C ARG A 341 7.52 -4.38 2.00
N PRO A 342 8.24 -5.43 1.53
CA PRO A 342 9.39 -5.26 0.65
C PRO A 342 8.97 -4.23 -0.38
N ARG A 343 9.63 -3.03 -0.29
CA ARG A 343 9.23 -1.76 -0.92
C ARG A 343 8.28 -2.05 -2.05
N ASP A 344 6.99 -1.63 -2.01
CA ASP A 344 5.98 -1.79 -3.10
C ASP A 344 6.73 -2.25 -4.33
N ARG A 345 6.87 -3.58 -4.45
CA ARG A 345 7.86 -4.14 -5.37
C ARG A 345 7.26 -3.75 -6.68
N LYS A 346 7.68 -2.61 -7.23
CA LYS A 346 7.09 -2.05 -8.43
C LYS A 346 7.40 -3.12 -9.42
N MET A 347 6.37 -3.92 -9.67
CA MET A 347 6.44 -5.13 -10.42
C MET A 347 7.11 -4.76 -11.72
N PRO A 348 8.01 -5.61 -12.22
CA PRO A 348 8.55 -5.32 -13.52
C PRO A 348 7.38 -5.34 -14.48
N ASP A 349 6.96 -4.17 -14.97
CA ASP A 349 6.00 -3.97 -16.08
C ASP A 349 6.52 -4.65 -17.36
N THR A 350 6.62 -5.97 -17.31
CA THR A 350 7.23 -6.87 -18.28
C THR A 350 6.17 -7.85 -18.78
N ALA A 351 4.90 -7.66 -18.39
CA ALA A 351 3.79 -8.53 -18.75
C ALA A 351 3.70 -8.77 -20.26
N SER A 352 3.93 -7.74 -21.09
CA SER A 352 3.96 -7.91 -22.55
C SER A 352 5.13 -8.76 -23.03
N ALA A 353 6.31 -8.65 -22.41
CA ALA A 353 7.48 -9.44 -22.78
C ALA A 353 7.33 -10.89 -22.27
N THR A 354 6.82 -11.06 -21.06
CA THR A 354 6.53 -12.36 -20.45
C THR A 354 5.46 -13.13 -21.23
N ARG A 355 4.36 -12.49 -21.68
CA ARG A 355 3.36 -13.13 -22.56
C ARG A 355 3.99 -13.64 -23.85
N LEU A 356 4.84 -12.83 -24.48
CA LEU A 356 5.58 -13.24 -25.67
C LEU A 356 6.45 -14.49 -25.42
N LEU A 357 7.06 -14.61 -24.23
CA LEU A 357 7.83 -15.80 -23.86
C LEU A 357 6.93 -17.01 -23.63
N ILE A 358 5.83 -16.86 -22.89
CA ILE A 358 4.86 -17.94 -22.65
C ILE A 358 4.33 -18.50 -23.97
N GLU A 359 3.95 -17.62 -24.90
CA GLU A 359 3.43 -18.00 -26.22
C GLU A 359 4.53 -18.54 -27.15
N GLY A 360 5.75 -17.98 -27.06
CA GLY A 360 6.83 -18.24 -27.99
C GLY A 360 7.72 -19.42 -27.66
N LEU A 361 7.76 -19.87 -26.40
CA LEU A 361 8.70 -20.91 -25.94
C LEU A 361 8.20 -22.35 -26.11
N ALA A 362 6.98 -22.58 -26.61
CA ALA A 362 6.44 -23.92 -26.87
C ALA A 362 6.81 -24.93 -25.77
N LEU A 363 6.33 -24.65 -24.55
CA LEU A 363 6.61 -25.49 -23.39
C LEU A 363 5.95 -26.86 -23.56
N ALA A 364 6.66 -27.92 -23.15
CA ALA A 364 6.12 -29.28 -23.08
C ALA A 364 5.09 -29.41 -21.94
N ARG A 365 5.25 -28.62 -20.88
CA ARG A 365 4.31 -28.50 -19.75
C ARG A 365 4.28 -27.08 -19.20
N PRO A 366 3.23 -26.68 -18.45
CA PRO A 366 3.25 -25.43 -17.71
C PRO A 366 4.47 -25.34 -16.77
N THR A 367 4.91 -24.10 -16.51
CA THR A 367 5.88 -23.85 -15.44
C THR A 367 5.23 -24.18 -14.10
N VAL A 368 5.88 -24.96 -13.25
CA VAL A 368 5.34 -25.35 -11.94
C VAL A 368 6.14 -24.69 -10.83
N VAL A 369 5.45 -23.97 -9.96
CA VAL A 369 6.00 -23.34 -8.76
C VAL A 369 5.61 -24.14 -7.54
N LEU A 370 6.59 -24.50 -6.74
CA LEU A 370 6.39 -25.12 -5.44
C LEU A 370 6.52 -24.07 -4.34
N ASP A 371 5.49 -23.88 -3.52
CA ASP A 371 5.49 -22.90 -2.41
C ASP A 371 5.43 -23.60 -1.05
N VAL A 372 6.58 -23.70 -0.40
CA VAL A 372 6.72 -24.28 0.94
C VAL A 372 6.66 -23.14 1.97
N GLY A 373 5.65 -23.18 2.84
CA GLY A 373 5.32 -22.06 3.73
C GLY A 373 4.43 -21.04 3.01
N ALA A 374 3.30 -21.50 2.47
CA ALA A 374 2.41 -20.72 1.60
C ALA A 374 1.49 -19.72 2.33
N ASN A 375 1.85 -19.29 3.54
CA ASN A 375 0.98 -18.49 4.39
C ASN A 375 0.52 -17.18 3.69
N PRO A 376 -0.80 -16.90 3.55
CA PRO A 376 -1.34 -15.79 2.78
C PRO A 376 -1.26 -14.43 3.51
N ILE A 377 -0.15 -14.17 4.21
CA ILE A 377 0.15 -12.90 4.90
C ILE A 377 0.95 -11.97 3.97
N ASN A 378 1.86 -12.52 3.16
CA ASN A 378 2.76 -11.73 2.31
C ASN A 378 2.44 -11.93 0.81
N ASP A 379 2.77 -10.94 -0.01
CA ASP A 379 2.72 -11.08 -1.46
C ASP A 379 3.83 -12.03 -1.94
N VAL A 380 3.48 -12.95 -2.85
CA VAL A 380 4.40 -13.94 -3.40
C VAL A 380 5.10 -13.43 -4.67
N PRO A 381 6.41 -13.74 -4.88
CA PRO A 381 7.17 -13.26 -6.04
C PRO A 381 6.61 -13.67 -7.40
N TYR A 382 5.89 -14.79 -7.47
CA TYR A 382 5.39 -15.38 -8.72
C TYR A 382 3.94 -14.96 -9.09
N LYS A 383 3.31 -14.09 -8.29
CA LYS A 383 1.90 -13.69 -8.41
C LYS A 383 1.49 -13.24 -9.81
N ASP A 384 2.33 -12.47 -10.50
CA ASP A 384 2.01 -11.99 -11.85
C ASP A 384 2.11 -13.08 -12.90
N LEU A 385 3.08 -13.99 -12.77
CA LEU A 385 3.19 -15.12 -13.67
C LEU A 385 1.95 -16.00 -13.57
N LEU A 386 1.46 -16.22 -12.36
CA LEU A 386 0.21 -16.93 -12.08
C LEU A 386 -1.00 -16.22 -12.71
N LYS A 387 -1.14 -14.90 -12.52
CA LYS A 387 -2.21 -14.09 -13.14
C LYS A 387 -2.19 -14.12 -14.66
N LEU A 388 -1.01 -14.24 -15.26
CA LEU A 388 -0.84 -14.38 -16.71
C LEU A 388 -1.13 -15.80 -17.22
N GLY A 389 -1.46 -16.74 -16.33
CA GLY A 389 -1.63 -18.16 -16.66
C GLY A 389 -0.33 -18.84 -17.08
N GLY A 390 0.83 -18.28 -16.71
CA GLY A 390 2.15 -18.74 -17.10
C GLY A 390 2.77 -19.76 -16.15
N CYS A 391 2.13 -20.03 -15.00
CA CYS A 391 2.52 -21.10 -14.10
C CYS A 391 1.33 -21.71 -13.36
N ASP A 392 1.52 -22.94 -12.89
CA ASP A 392 0.69 -23.60 -11.91
C ASP A 392 1.43 -23.67 -10.56
N VAL A 393 0.71 -23.68 -9.45
CA VAL A 393 1.28 -23.61 -8.10
C VAL A 393 0.83 -24.81 -7.28
N ILE A 394 1.80 -25.47 -6.65
CA ILE A 394 1.57 -26.48 -5.62
C ILE A 394 2.13 -25.90 -4.32
N GLY A 395 1.28 -25.72 -3.31
CA GLY A 395 1.68 -25.10 -2.05
C GLY A 395 1.45 -25.98 -0.82
N PHE A 396 2.18 -25.70 0.25
CA PHE A 396 2.10 -26.42 1.51
C PHE A 396 1.93 -25.47 2.69
N GLU A 397 0.90 -25.70 3.48
CA GLU A 397 0.59 -24.91 4.67
C GLU A 397 -0.01 -25.82 5.76
N PRO A 398 0.76 -26.20 6.80
CA PRO A 398 0.28 -27.08 7.86
C PRO A 398 -0.72 -26.40 8.83
N GLN A 399 -0.76 -25.07 8.91
CA GLN A 399 -1.65 -24.38 9.85
C GLN A 399 -3.10 -24.39 9.34
N PRO A 400 -4.08 -24.95 10.08
CA PRO A 400 -5.45 -25.12 9.59
C PRO A 400 -6.13 -23.82 9.15
N GLU A 401 -5.92 -22.73 9.90
CA GLU A 401 -6.54 -21.43 9.60
C GLU A 401 -5.98 -20.79 8.32
N ALA A 402 -4.64 -20.79 8.18
CA ALA A 402 -3.97 -20.28 6.99
C ALA A 402 -4.31 -21.14 5.76
N PHE A 403 -4.35 -22.46 5.91
CA PHE A 403 -4.77 -23.40 4.88
C PHE A 403 -6.22 -23.16 4.43
N ALA A 404 -7.16 -23.01 5.38
CA ALA A 404 -8.56 -22.72 5.07
C ALA A 404 -8.71 -21.40 4.29
N LYS A 405 -7.91 -20.39 4.64
CA LYS A 405 -7.86 -19.11 3.91
C LYS A 405 -7.29 -19.28 2.50
N LEU A 406 -6.25 -20.09 2.30
CA LEU A 406 -5.73 -20.40 0.96
C LEU A 406 -6.79 -21.08 0.09
N GLN A 407 -7.53 -22.04 0.64
CA GLN A 407 -8.60 -22.73 -0.09
C GLN A 407 -9.73 -21.80 -0.52
N SER A 408 -9.99 -20.70 0.20
CA SER A 408 -11.06 -19.75 -0.16
C SER A 408 -10.67 -18.71 -1.21
N ILE A 409 -9.36 -18.47 -1.41
CA ILE A 409 -8.85 -17.43 -2.33
C ILE A 409 -8.13 -17.97 -3.56
N LYS A 410 -7.81 -19.27 -3.59
CA LYS A 410 -7.05 -19.89 -4.67
C LYS A 410 -7.78 -19.84 -6.01
N SER A 411 -7.01 -19.79 -7.09
CA SER A 411 -7.47 -19.99 -8.47
C SER A 411 -7.50 -21.47 -8.85
N GLU A 412 -7.97 -21.77 -10.06
CA GLU A 412 -7.98 -23.14 -10.62
C GLU A 412 -6.56 -23.70 -10.88
N ARG A 413 -5.55 -22.83 -10.92
CA ARG A 413 -4.13 -23.20 -11.15
C ARG A 413 -3.34 -23.41 -9.87
N GLU A 414 -4.02 -23.42 -8.73
CA GLU A 414 -3.42 -23.52 -7.41
C GLU A 414 -3.96 -24.73 -6.65
N VAL A 415 -3.05 -25.57 -6.17
CA VAL A 415 -3.36 -26.70 -5.28
C VAL A 415 -2.56 -26.56 -4.00
N TYR A 416 -3.24 -26.62 -2.86
CA TYR A 416 -2.60 -26.52 -1.54
C TYR A 416 -2.80 -27.81 -0.75
N HIS A 417 -1.77 -28.22 -0.03
CA HIS A 417 -1.76 -29.39 0.85
C HIS A 417 -1.56 -29.00 2.34
N PRO A 418 -2.31 -29.61 3.27
CA PRO A 418 -2.33 -29.22 4.68
C PRO A 418 -1.26 -29.94 5.53
N PHE A 419 -0.04 -30.08 5.02
CA PHE A 419 1.05 -30.73 5.76
C PHE A 419 2.37 -29.99 5.59
N ALA A 420 3.28 -30.19 6.54
CA ALA A 420 4.60 -29.60 6.49
C ALA A 420 5.58 -30.44 5.69
N VAL A 421 6.46 -29.75 4.98
CA VAL A 421 7.52 -30.35 4.19
C VAL A 421 8.83 -30.31 4.98
N GLY A 422 9.63 -31.36 4.90
CA GLY A 422 10.91 -31.48 5.61
C GLY A 422 11.70 -32.70 5.15
N ASP A 423 12.40 -33.34 6.09
CA ASP A 423 13.21 -34.54 5.85
C ASP A 423 12.44 -35.87 6.06
N GLY A 424 11.13 -35.79 6.32
CA GLY A 424 10.27 -36.96 6.57
C GLY A 424 10.21 -37.39 8.03
N SER A 425 10.99 -36.77 8.92
CA SER A 425 11.00 -37.08 10.35
C SER A 425 9.93 -36.30 11.14
N GLU A 426 9.66 -36.75 12.36
CA GLU A 426 8.87 -35.97 13.32
C GLU A 426 9.69 -34.80 13.86
N LYS A 427 9.08 -33.62 13.84
CA LYS A 427 9.66 -32.38 14.35
C LYS A 427 8.69 -31.72 15.32
N GLU A 428 9.20 -30.77 16.10
CA GLU A 428 8.37 -29.95 16.98
C GLU A 428 8.37 -28.50 16.49
N LEU A 429 7.22 -28.04 15.98
CA LEU A 429 7.03 -26.66 15.57
C LEU A 429 6.79 -25.77 16.79
N LYS A 430 7.57 -24.69 16.91
CA LYS A 430 7.43 -23.69 17.97
C LYS A 430 6.69 -22.48 17.43
N ILE A 431 5.58 -22.14 18.06
CA ILE A 431 4.75 -20.98 17.71
C ILE A 431 5.13 -19.84 18.65
N TYR A 432 5.55 -18.71 18.08
CA TYR A 432 6.05 -17.57 18.85
C TYR A 432 4.96 -16.53 19.14
N TYR A 433 5.28 -15.58 20.02
CA TYR A 433 4.38 -14.49 20.40
C TYR A 433 4.02 -13.54 19.25
N SER A 434 4.91 -13.36 18.28
CA SER A 434 4.62 -12.55 17.10
C SER A 434 3.78 -13.36 16.11
N ASP A 435 2.69 -12.76 15.64
CA ASP A 435 1.84 -13.34 14.62
C ASP A 435 2.66 -13.67 13.36
N GLY A 436 2.47 -14.87 12.80
CA GLY A 436 3.22 -15.40 11.66
C GLY A 436 4.64 -15.91 11.91
N MET A 437 5.20 -15.81 13.13
CA MET A 437 6.50 -16.43 13.44
C MET A 437 6.32 -17.87 13.95
N THR A 438 6.77 -18.84 13.15
CA THR A 438 6.88 -20.26 13.54
C THR A 438 8.21 -20.83 13.06
N SER A 439 8.91 -21.62 13.87
CA SER A 439 10.19 -22.26 13.49
C SER A 439 10.35 -23.61 14.19
N LEU A 440 11.22 -24.47 13.65
CA LEU A 440 11.62 -25.73 14.29
C LEU A 440 12.67 -25.53 15.39
N PHE A 441 13.37 -24.40 15.37
CA PHE A 441 14.51 -24.10 16.24
C PHE A 441 14.08 -23.34 17.49
N GLU A 442 14.91 -23.33 18.54
CA GLU A 442 14.67 -22.49 19.72
C GLU A 442 15.08 -21.03 19.43
N PRO A 443 14.47 -20.03 20.08
CA PRO A 443 14.84 -18.62 19.87
C PRO A 443 16.22 -18.29 20.47
N TYR A 444 17.06 -17.60 19.70
CA TYR A 444 18.32 -17.06 20.19
C TYR A 444 18.10 -15.75 20.95
N THR A 445 17.84 -15.88 22.26
CA THR A 445 17.47 -14.75 23.13
C THR A 445 18.46 -13.56 23.11
N PRO A 446 19.81 -13.76 23.09
CA PRO A 446 20.75 -12.64 23.06
C PRO A 446 20.58 -11.71 21.85
N ALA A 447 20.26 -12.26 20.68
CA ALA A 447 19.99 -11.47 19.49
C ALA A 447 18.71 -10.64 19.63
N MET A 448 17.62 -11.25 20.11
CA MET A 448 16.35 -10.56 20.33
C MET A 448 16.49 -9.37 21.28
N GLN A 449 17.31 -9.53 22.33
CA GLN A 449 17.67 -8.43 23.24
C GLN A 449 18.45 -7.32 22.52
N ARG A 450 19.44 -7.69 21.69
CA ARG A 450 20.25 -6.73 20.94
C ARG A 450 19.45 -5.96 19.88
N LEU A 451 18.38 -6.55 19.36
CA LEU A 451 17.43 -5.88 18.47
C LEU A 451 16.40 -5.02 19.22
N GLY A 452 16.45 -4.97 20.56
CA GLY A 452 15.48 -4.23 21.37
C GLY A 452 14.10 -4.89 21.39
N ARG A 453 14.00 -6.17 21.04
CA ARG A 453 12.74 -6.91 20.87
C ARG A 453 12.72 -8.22 21.66
N PRO A 454 12.93 -8.20 22.99
CA PRO A 454 13.05 -9.40 23.80
C PRO A 454 11.80 -10.30 23.77
N ARG A 455 10.62 -9.74 23.46
CA ARG A 455 9.36 -10.50 23.39
C ARG A 455 9.24 -11.38 22.13
N LEU A 456 10.00 -11.11 21.06
CA LEU A 456 9.95 -11.92 19.83
C LEU A 456 10.41 -13.36 20.05
N GLY A 457 11.31 -13.58 21.01
CA GLY A 457 11.78 -14.92 21.38
C GLY A 457 10.85 -15.68 22.33
N ARG A 458 9.63 -15.20 22.61
CA ARG A 458 8.71 -15.93 23.50
C ARG A 458 7.95 -17.00 22.73
N VAL A 459 8.15 -18.26 23.10
CA VAL A 459 7.35 -19.40 22.60
C VAL A 459 6.00 -19.44 23.34
N LEU A 460 4.90 -19.47 22.59
CA LEU A 460 3.54 -19.57 23.09
C LEU A 460 3.06 -21.02 23.19
N SER A 461 3.38 -21.83 22.19
CA SER A 461 3.00 -23.24 22.15
C SER A 461 3.99 -24.05 21.32
N ARG A 462 3.98 -25.37 21.55
CA ARG A 462 4.78 -26.37 20.85
C ARG A 462 3.83 -27.40 20.26
N VAL A 463 3.97 -27.67 18.97
CA VAL A 463 3.09 -28.57 18.23
C VAL A 463 3.95 -29.66 17.59
N PRO A 464 3.78 -30.95 17.97
CA PRO A 464 4.43 -32.04 17.27
C PRO A 464 3.86 -32.12 15.85
N MET A 465 4.74 -32.32 14.88
CA MET A 465 4.39 -32.28 13.47
C MET A 465 5.22 -33.29 12.71
N LYS A 466 4.55 -34.16 11.95
CA LYS A 466 5.21 -35.04 11.00
C LYS A 466 5.49 -34.26 9.73
N THR A 467 6.76 -34.22 9.32
CA THR A 467 7.14 -33.63 8.03
C THR A 467 7.06 -34.69 6.93
N VAL A 468 6.90 -34.24 5.68
CA VAL A 468 6.89 -35.09 4.49
C VAL A 468 8.06 -34.67 3.60
N ALA A 469 8.85 -35.63 3.12
CA ALA A 469 9.89 -35.37 2.14
C ALA A 469 9.25 -35.06 0.78
N LEU A 470 9.70 -33.99 0.10
CA LEU A 470 9.16 -33.63 -1.22
C LEU A 470 9.30 -34.76 -2.24
N ASP A 471 10.39 -35.52 -2.17
CA ASP A 471 10.64 -36.66 -3.05
C ASP A 471 9.56 -37.75 -2.91
N GLU A 472 8.90 -37.86 -1.75
CA GLU A 472 7.82 -38.82 -1.48
C GLU A 472 6.41 -38.31 -1.85
N VAL A 473 6.27 -37.02 -2.18
CA VAL A 473 4.95 -36.45 -2.54
C VAL A 473 4.58 -36.86 -3.97
N GLU A 474 3.72 -37.86 -4.12
CA GLU A 474 3.28 -38.40 -5.43
C GLU A 474 2.62 -37.35 -6.34
N ALA A 475 1.98 -36.32 -5.77
CA ALA A 475 1.34 -35.25 -6.54
C ALA A 475 2.33 -34.32 -7.27
N ILE A 476 3.65 -34.51 -7.08
CA ILE A 476 4.68 -33.67 -7.67
C ILE A 476 5.59 -34.55 -8.54
N ASP A 477 5.36 -34.51 -9.85
CA ASP A 477 6.24 -35.16 -10.81
C ASP A 477 7.54 -34.35 -11.03
N ALA A 478 7.39 -33.05 -11.30
CA ALA A 478 8.50 -32.12 -11.51
C ALA A 478 8.07 -30.67 -11.21
N PHE A 479 9.02 -29.82 -10.83
CA PHE A 479 8.80 -28.39 -10.64
C PHE A 479 10.03 -27.56 -11.01
N ASP A 480 9.80 -26.29 -11.37
CA ASP A 480 10.81 -25.41 -11.96
C ASP A 480 11.34 -24.38 -10.96
N LEU A 481 10.48 -23.94 -10.04
CA LEU A 481 10.80 -23.00 -8.98
C LEU A 481 10.39 -23.57 -7.62
N LEU A 482 11.34 -23.69 -6.68
CA LEU A 482 11.02 -23.84 -5.26
C LEU A 482 11.07 -22.47 -4.59
N LYS A 483 9.93 -21.96 -4.12
CA LYS A 483 9.89 -20.87 -3.15
C LYS A 483 9.72 -21.50 -1.76
N ILE A 484 10.61 -21.14 -0.85
CA ILE A 484 10.60 -21.67 0.52
C ILE A 484 10.85 -20.56 1.53
N ASP A 485 9.96 -20.46 2.51
CA ASP A 485 10.07 -19.58 3.67
C ASP A 485 9.41 -20.25 4.87
N ILE A 486 10.22 -20.99 5.64
CA ILE A 486 9.77 -21.74 6.84
C ILE A 486 10.64 -21.43 8.06
N GLN A 487 11.32 -20.28 8.03
CA GLN A 487 12.07 -19.69 9.14
C GLN A 487 13.12 -20.63 9.76
N GLY A 488 14.01 -21.19 8.93
CA GLY A 488 15.23 -21.91 9.35
C GLY A 488 15.27 -23.39 8.96
N GLY A 489 14.12 -23.98 8.62
CA GLY A 489 14.00 -25.40 8.26
C GLY A 489 14.41 -25.75 6.82
N GLU A 490 14.98 -24.81 6.06
CA GLU A 490 15.13 -24.91 4.61
C GLU A 490 16.05 -26.07 4.20
N VAL A 491 17.12 -26.31 4.95
CA VAL A 491 18.10 -27.38 4.66
C VAL A 491 17.46 -28.77 4.77
N ASP A 492 16.54 -28.97 5.71
CA ASP A 492 15.83 -30.25 5.85
C ASP A 492 14.91 -30.50 4.65
N VAL A 493 14.27 -29.45 4.12
CA VAL A 493 13.50 -29.55 2.87
C VAL A 493 14.39 -29.86 1.68
N PHE A 494 15.57 -29.26 1.57
CA PHE A 494 16.50 -29.59 0.47
C PHE A 494 16.96 -31.05 0.51
N ARG A 495 17.20 -31.60 1.71
CA ARG A 495 17.52 -33.03 1.88
C ARG A 495 16.36 -33.92 1.47
N GLY A 496 15.14 -33.57 1.85
CA GLY A 496 13.92 -34.29 1.47
C GLY A 496 13.49 -34.08 0.01
N ALA A 497 14.20 -33.27 -0.77
CA ALA A 497 13.90 -32.94 -2.16
C ALA A 497 15.07 -33.18 -3.11
N ALA A 498 16.07 -33.97 -2.68
CA ALA A 498 17.33 -34.13 -3.39
C ALA A 498 17.16 -34.65 -4.83
N GLU A 499 16.20 -35.55 -5.06
CA GLU A 499 15.93 -36.07 -6.40
C GLU A 499 15.16 -35.06 -7.26
N LYS A 500 14.07 -34.49 -6.74
CA LYS A 500 13.24 -33.54 -7.51
C LYS A 500 13.96 -32.22 -7.79
N LEU A 501 14.85 -31.79 -6.91
CA LEU A 501 15.67 -30.59 -7.12
C LEU A 501 16.57 -30.70 -8.36
N LYS A 502 16.96 -31.91 -8.81
CA LYS A 502 17.82 -32.09 -10.01
C LYS A 502 17.24 -31.46 -11.26
N ALA A 503 15.91 -31.48 -11.43
CA ALA A 503 15.22 -30.90 -12.58
C ALA A 503 14.84 -29.42 -12.38
N THR A 504 14.88 -28.93 -11.14
CA THR A 504 14.53 -27.54 -10.78
C THR A 504 15.56 -26.55 -11.29
N VAL A 505 15.09 -25.40 -11.78
CA VAL A 505 15.95 -24.38 -12.38
C VAL A 505 16.20 -23.17 -11.49
N ALA A 506 15.34 -22.95 -10.48
CA ALA A 506 15.51 -21.87 -9.52
C ALA A 506 14.98 -22.19 -8.13
N VAL A 507 15.56 -21.54 -7.11
CA VAL A 507 15.10 -21.55 -5.73
C VAL A 507 15.01 -20.11 -5.23
N ILE A 508 13.89 -19.73 -4.64
CA ILE A 508 13.75 -18.52 -3.82
C ILE A 508 13.72 -18.95 -2.36
N VAL A 509 14.65 -18.46 -1.56
CA VAL A 509 14.82 -18.85 -0.17
C VAL A 509 15.09 -17.65 0.72
N GLU A 510 14.54 -17.64 1.94
CA GLU A 510 14.93 -16.69 2.97
C GLU A 510 16.34 -17.04 3.51
N LEU A 511 17.25 -16.07 3.50
CA LEU A 511 18.59 -16.20 4.06
C LEU A 511 18.69 -15.45 5.38
N ARG A 512 19.13 -16.15 6.44
CA ARG A 512 19.39 -15.52 7.74
C ARG A 512 20.80 -14.94 7.82
N HIS A 513 20.90 -13.64 8.11
CA HIS A 513 22.17 -12.91 8.26
C HIS A 513 22.50 -12.54 9.71
N PHE A 514 21.47 -12.41 10.56
CA PHE A 514 21.61 -12.23 12.00
C PHE A 514 20.93 -13.37 12.71
N ARG A 515 21.66 -14.05 13.60
CA ARG A 515 21.19 -15.24 14.30
C ARG A 515 19.94 -14.90 15.12
N LEU A 516 18.80 -15.48 14.79
CA LEU A 516 17.53 -15.34 15.51
C LEU A 516 17.14 -16.63 16.23
N TYR A 517 17.69 -17.76 15.82
CA TYR A 517 17.41 -19.08 16.40
C TYR A 517 18.70 -19.82 16.81
N GLU A 518 18.57 -20.70 17.78
CA GLU A 518 19.63 -21.63 18.19
C GLU A 518 19.83 -22.65 17.07
N ASP A 519 21.10 -22.96 16.76
CA ASP A 519 21.53 -23.97 15.78
C ASP A 519 20.93 -23.88 14.36
N GLU A 520 20.34 -22.75 13.99
CA GLU A 520 19.87 -22.54 12.61
C GLU A 520 21.05 -22.55 11.61
N PRO A 521 20.83 -23.03 10.37
CA PRO A 521 21.90 -23.17 9.38
C PRO A 521 22.52 -21.83 8.95
N MET A 522 21.85 -20.71 9.21
CA MET A 522 22.20 -19.37 8.73
C MET A 522 22.34 -19.33 7.19
N SER A 523 22.62 -18.15 6.64
CA SER A 523 22.84 -17.98 5.20
C SER A 523 23.97 -18.86 4.65
N ALA A 524 25.01 -19.14 5.43
CA ALA A 524 26.12 -19.99 4.98
C ALA A 524 25.72 -21.46 4.79
N GLY A 525 24.97 -22.06 5.73
CA GLY A 525 24.53 -23.45 5.59
C GLY A 525 23.52 -23.64 4.47
N VAL A 526 22.64 -22.66 4.24
CA VAL A 526 21.73 -22.65 3.08
C VAL A 526 22.49 -22.54 1.76
N ASP A 527 23.48 -21.63 1.68
CA ASP A 527 24.32 -21.46 0.48
C ASP A 527 25.09 -22.74 0.14
N GLU A 528 25.69 -23.39 1.14
CA GLU A 528 26.42 -24.65 0.98
C GLU A 528 25.51 -25.76 0.43
N ALA A 529 24.31 -25.93 0.99
CA ALA A 529 23.35 -26.93 0.55
C ALA A 529 22.88 -26.71 -0.90
N LEU A 530 22.57 -25.45 -1.27
CA LEU A 530 22.12 -25.12 -2.62
C LEU A 530 23.24 -25.25 -3.66
N ARG A 531 24.46 -24.83 -3.33
CA ARG A 531 25.64 -25.06 -4.19
C ARG A 531 25.95 -26.52 -4.37
N GLY A 532 25.86 -27.31 -3.29
CA GLY A 532 25.98 -28.77 -3.35
C GLY A 532 24.96 -29.43 -4.29
N SER A 533 23.80 -28.79 -4.47
CA SER A 533 22.74 -29.21 -5.38
C SER A 533 22.87 -28.64 -6.80
N GLY A 534 23.95 -27.92 -7.11
CA GLY A 534 24.24 -27.37 -8.44
C GLY A 534 23.56 -26.03 -8.75
N PHE A 535 23.17 -25.27 -7.72
CA PHE A 535 22.69 -23.89 -7.87
C PHE A 535 23.81 -22.89 -7.56
N ALA A 536 23.67 -21.68 -8.10
CA ALA A 536 24.51 -20.53 -7.79
C ALA A 536 23.63 -19.37 -7.29
N LEU A 537 24.12 -18.64 -6.28
CA LEU A 537 23.49 -17.41 -5.83
C LEU A 537 23.50 -16.39 -6.99
N HIS A 538 22.32 -16.00 -7.45
CA HIS A 538 22.16 -15.03 -8.55
C HIS A 538 22.01 -13.60 -8.03
N LYS A 539 21.07 -13.39 -7.12
CA LYS A 539 20.80 -12.07 -6.52
C LYS A 539 19.99 -12.17 -5.23
N TYR A 540 20.04 -11.10 -4.44
CA TYR A 540 19.04 -10.84 -3.41
C TYR A 540 17.81 -10.16 -4.03
N LEU A 541 16.62 -10.59 -3.62
CA LEU A 541 15.37 -9.91 -3.93
C LEU A 541 15.18 -8.69 -3.03
N PHE A 542 15.48 -8.86 -1.75
CA PHE A 542 15.65 -7.77 -0.79
C PHE A 542 16.51 -8.26 0.37
N ASN A 543 17.09 -7.31 1.10
CA ASN A 543 17.70 -7.55 2.40
C ASN A 543 17.07 -6.62 3.42
N LYS A 544 16.63 -7.18 4.53
CA LYS A 544 16.13 -6.44 5.67
C LYS A 544 17.30 -6.07 6.55
N ALA A 545 17.40 -4.78 6.84
CA ALA A 545 18.33 -4.25 7.81
C ALA A 545 17.61 -3.40 8.85
N MET A 546 18.12 -3.42 10.07
CA MET A 546 17.62 -2.65 11.20
C MET A 546 18.77 -2.02 11.98
N PRO A 547 18.54 -0.93 12.72
CA PRO A 547 19.50 -0.48 13.73
C PRO A 547 19.59 -1.49 14.88
N LEU A 548 20.77 -1.55 15.50
CA LEU A 548 20.94 -2.24 16.78
C LEU A 548 20.53 -1.36 17.96
N GLN A 549 19.89 -1.96 18.96
CA GLN A 549 19.50 -1.27 20.19
C GLN A 549 20.73 -0.72 20.91
N ASN A 550 20.69 0.57 21.23
CA ASN A 550 21.73 1.28 21.98
C ASN A 550 21.14 2.47 22.74
N SER A 551 21.92 3.06 23.65
CA SER A 551 21.46 4.13 24.56
C SER A 551 21.06 5.43 23.84
N GLN A 552 21.49 5.65 22.60
CA GLN A 552 21.23 6.88 21.84
C GLN A 552 20.34 6.63 20.62
N LEU A 553 19.79 5.41 20.43
CA LEU A 553 19.02 5.06 19.24
C LEU A 553 17.84 6.02 19.00
N HIS A 554 17.21 6.52 20.06
CA HIS A 554 16.12 7.50 20.02
C HIS A 554 16.51 8.86 19.40
N ARG A 555 17.81 9.18 19.32
CA ARG A 555 18.35 10.39 18.69
C ARG A 555 18.81 10.16 17.26
N LEU A 556 18.89 8.89 16.83
CA LEU A 556 19.35 8.52 15.50
C LEU A 556 18.17 8.45 14.53
N ASN A 557 18.42 8.79 13.28
CA ASN A 557 17.43 8.60 12.23
C ASN A 557 17.33 7.10 11.91
N PHE A 558 16.24 6.46 12.34
CA PHE A 558 16.00 5.03 12.13
C PHE A 558 16.08 4.61 10.65
N GLY A 559 15.66 5.48 9.72
CA GLY A 559 15.68 5.18 8.28
C GLY A 559 17.09 5.17 7.70
N SER A 560 17.95 6.06 8.18
CA SER A 560 19.35 6.16 7.75
C SER A 560 20.27 5.18 8.46
N CYS A 561 19.92 4.75 9.68
CA CYS A 561 20.72 3.86 10.52
C CYS A 561 20.28 2.39 10.44
N ARG A 562 19.93 1.90 9.24
CA ARG A 562 19.60 0.48 9.01
C ARG A 562 20.83 -0.29 8.57
N ASP A 563 21.77 -0.45 9.49
CA ASP A 563 23.12 -0.94 9.22
C ASP A 563 23.38 -2.39 9.64
N GLN A 564 22.51 -3.00 10.47
CA GLN A 564 22.57 -4.44 10.75
C GLN A 564 21.63 -5.22 9.83
N LEU A 565 22.18 -6.06 8.95
CA LEU A 565 21.43 -7.05 8.19
C LEU A 565 20.80 -8.09 9.13
N ILE A 566 19.54 -8.46 8.88
CA ILE A 566 18.78 -9.43 9.67
C ILE A 566 18.50 -10.69 8.85
N ASP A 567 17.72 -10.53 7.79
CA ASP A 567 17.27 -11.59 6.89
C ASP A 567 17.03 -11.01 5.48
N GLY A 568 16.76 -11.86 4.50
CA GLY A 568 16.39 -11.42 3.16
C GLY A 568 16.19 -12.57 2.19
N ASP A 569 15.32 -12.36 1.21
CA ASP A 569 15.08 -13.36 0.16
C ASP A 569 16.19 -13.32 -0.88
N ALA A 570 16.69 -14.49 -1.25
CA ALA A 570 17.66 -14.67 -2.32
C ALA A 570 17.11 -15.59 -3.41
N VAL A 571 17.54 -15.32 -4.66
CA VAL A 571 17.32 -16.18 -5.81
C VAL A 571 18.60 -16.95 -6.09
N TYR A 572 18.48 -18.26 -6.08
CA TYR A 572 19.45 -19.20 -6.61
C TYR A 572 18.93 -19.74 -7.94
N ILE A 573 19.80 -19.83 -8.94
CA ILE A 573 19.48 -20.44 -10.23
C ILE A 573 20.52 -21.51 -10.55
N ARG A 574 20.19 -22.43 -11.47
CA ARG A 574 21.17 -23.36 -12.01
C ARG A 574 22.41 -22.60 -12.50
N ASP A 575 23.59 -23.13 -12.19
CA ASP A 575 24.86 -22.45 -12.49
C ASP A 575 25.00 -22.19 -14.00
N LEU A 576 24.83 -20.92 -14.39
CA LEU A 576 24.88 -20.49 -15.79
C LEU A 576 26.29 -20.60 -16.38
N THR A 577 27.33 -20.81 -15.58
CA THR A 577 28.67 -21.14 -16.10
C THR A 577 28.72 -22.54 -16.72
N ARG A 578 27.73 -23.38 -16.41
CA ARG A 578 27.52 -24.73 -16.96
C ARG A 578 26.17 -24.82 -17.70
N ILE A 579 25.83 -23.78 -18.45
CA ILE A 579 24.54 -23.68 -19.15
C ILE A 579 24.26 -24.87 -20.08
N ASP A 580 25.31 -25.49 -20.63
CA ASP A 580 25.24 -26.69 -21.47
C ASP A 580 24.64 -27.89 -20.72
N GLU A 581 24.77 -27.95 -19.39
CA GLU A 581 24.21 -29.01 -18.55
C GLU A 581 22.71 -28.79 -18.25
N ILE A 582 22.19 -27.57 -18.44
CA ILE A 582 20.77 -27.27 -18.22
C ILE A 582 19.97 -27.79 -19.41
N ALA A 583 18.99 -28.66 -19.17
CA ALA A 583 18.13 -29.19 -20.23
C ALA A 583 17.39 -28.08 -21.00
N THR A 584 17.11 -28.31 -22.28
CA THR A 584 16.39 -27.38 -23.16
C THR A 584 15.08 -26.90 -22.55
N GLU A 585 14.30 -27.81 -21.95
CA GLU A 585 13.05 -27.44 -21.29
C GLU A 585 13.28 -26.57 -20.05
N GLY A 586 14.31 -26.88 -19.26
CA GLY A 586 14.71 -26.07 -18.11
C GLY A 586 15.08 -24.64 -18.49
N LEU A 587 15.79 -24.45 -19.62
CA LEU A 587 16.12 -23.11 -20.12
C LEU A 587 14.88 -22.29 -20.48
N LYS A 588 13.83 -22.92 -21.02
CA LYS A 588 12.57 -22.22 -21.31
C LYS A 588 11.87 -21.75 -20.03
N HIS A 589 11.75 -22.63 -19.03
CA HIS A 589 11.18 -22.27 -17.74
C HIS A 589 12.00 -21.19 -17.04
N LEU A 590 13.33 -21.31 -17.05
CA LEU A 590 14.23 -20.31 -16.47
C LEU A 590 14.09 -18.95 -17.17
N ALA A 591 13.91 -18.90 -18.49
CA ALA A 591 13.69 -17.65 -19.21
C ALA A 591 12.40 -16.94 -18.76
N ILE A 592 11.31 -17.70 -18.58
CA ILE A 592 10.02 -17.17 -18.09
C ILE A 592 10.15 -16.66 -16.66
N LEU A 593 10.74 -17.47 -15.77
CA LEU A 593 10.95 -17.11 -14.36
C LEU A 593 11.88 -15.89 -14.21
N ALA A 594 12.95 -15.84 -14.99
CA ALA A 594 13.87 -14.70 -15.00
C ALA A 594 13.18 -13.41 -15.44
N SER A 595 12.33 -13.47 -16.46
CA SER A 595 11.56 -12.32 -16.95
C SER A 595 10.53 -11.85 -15.91
N ALA A 596 9.73 -12.78 -15.38
CA ALA A 596 8.50 -12.46 -14.65
C ALA A 596 8.66 -12.40 -13.12
N VAL A 597 9.56 -13.22 -12.54
CA VAL A 597 9.65 -13.44 -11.09
C VAL A 597 10.89 -12.75 -10.49
N PHE A 598 12.04 -12.84 -11.17
CA PHE A 598 13.32 -12.34 -10.64
C PHE A 598 13.70 -10.94 -11.14
N ASP A 599 13.00 -10.44 -12.17
CA ASP A 599 13.35 -9.25 -12.94
C ASP A 599 14.82 -9.27 -13.42
N SER A 600 15.19 -10.33 -14.15
CA SER A 600 16.54 -10.65 -14.61
C SER A 600 16.58 -10.84 -16.11
N GLN A 601 16.36 -9.75 -16.84
CA GLN A 601 16.20 -9.75 -18.30
C GLN A 601 17.44 -10.28 -19.06
N THR A 602 18.64 -10.13 -18.49
CA THR A 602 19.88 -10.70 -19.05
C THR A 602 19.95 -12.21 -18.92
N VAL A 603 19.44 -12.78 -17.82
CA VAL A 603 19.34 -14.25 -17.65
C VAL A 603 18.34 -14.81 -18.65
N ALA A 604 17.19 -14.14 -18.83
CA ALA A 604 16.22 -14.52 -19.85
C ALA A 604 16.87 -14.52 -21.24
N LEU A 605 17.58 -13.46 -21.62
CA LEU A 605 18.29 -13.40 -22.90
C LEU A 605 19.36 -14.49 -23.07
N ILE A 606 20.16 -14.77 -22.05
CA ILE A 606 21.15 -15.87 -22.08
C ILE A 606 20.45 -17.21 -22.36
N CYS A 607 19.32 -17.47 -21.71
CA CYS A 607 18.54 -18.68 -21.96
C CYS A 607 17.99 -18.70 -23.39
N LEU A 608 17.47 -17.59 -23.90
CA LEU A 608 16.95 -17.50 -25.27
C LEU A 608 18.05 -17.68 -26.32
N ASP A 609 19.21 -17.08 -26.11
CA ASP A 609 20.37 -17.21 -27.01
C ASP A 609 20.86 -18.66 -27.07
N GLU A 610 20.94 -19.32 -25.91
CA GLU A 610 21.30 -20.74 -25.84
C GLU A 610 20.24 -21.64 -26.51
N LEU A 611 18.95 -21.35 -26.33
CA LEU A 611 17.88 -22.07 -27.02
C LEU A 611 17.94 -21.89 -28.55
N VAL A 612 18.33 -20.70 -29.03
CA VAL A 612 18.57 -20.46 -30.46
C VAL A 612 19.79 -21.26 -30.93
N GLN A 613 20.88 -21.28 -30.16
CA GLN A 613 22.09 -22.04 -30.47
C GLN A 613 21.82 -23.54 -30.58
N ARG A 614 20.93 -24.08 -29.73
CA ARG A 614 20.48 -25.48 -29.77
C ARG A 614 19.48 -25.79 -30.90
N GLY A 615 19.05 -24.79 -31.68
CA GLY A 615 18.02 -24.95 -32.70
C GLY A 615 16.61 -25.21 -32.13
N ALA A 616 16.41 -24.97 -30.83
CA ALA A 616 15.14 -25.15 -30.14
C ALA A 616 14.23 -23.91 -30.20
N LEU A 617 14.72 -22.78 -30.71
CA LEU A 617 14.01 -21.51 -30.75
C LEU A 617 14.36 -20.71 -32.02
N HIS A 618 13.38 -19.99 -32.56
CA HIS A 618 13.61 -19.11 -33.70
C HIS A 618 14.47 -17.89 -33.31
N ALA A 619 15.50 -17.59 -34.10
CA ALA A 619 16.49 -16.54 -33.83
C ALA A 619 15.91 -15.11 -33.68
N SER A 620 14.65 -14.88 -34.08
CA SER A 620 13.99 -13.58 -33.90
C SER A 620 13.43 -13.35 -32.49
N LEU A 621 13.21 -14.39 -31.69
CA LEU A 621 12.53 -14.25 -30.41
C LEU A 621 13.30 -13.38 -29.39
N PRO A 622 14.64 -13.52 -29.21
CA PRO A 622 15.40 -12.64 -28.33
C PRO A 622 15.21 -11.16 -28.66
N LYS A 623 15.23 -10.80 -29.95
CA LYS A 623 14.99 -9.42 -30.41
C LYS A 623 13.58 -8.95 -30.04
N ARG A 624 12.55 -9.73 -30.41
CA ARG A 624 11.14 -9.39 -30.12
C ARG A 624 10.89 -9.26 -28.61
N TYR A 625 11.57 -10.07 -27.81
CA TYR A 625 11.52 -9.99 -26.36
C TYR A 625 12.03 -8.63 -25.87
N VAL A 626 13.21 -8.19 -26.32
CA VAL A 626 13.75 -6.85 -25.98
C VAL A 626 12.82 -5.74 -26.44
N ASP A 627 12.25 -5.84 -27.65
CA ASP A 627 11.34 -4.83 -28.19
C ASP A 627 10.11 -4.62 -27.28
N ARG A 628 9.61 -5.71 -26.67
CA ARG A 628 8.48 -5.73 -25.74
C ARG A 628 8.83 -5.38 -24.29
N LEU A 629 10.11 -5.24 -23.94
CA LEU A 629 10.49 -4.74 -22.63
C LEU A 629 10.12 -3.25 -22.47
N PRO A 630 9.75 -2.81 -21.25
CA PRO A 630 9.47 -1.41 -20.99
C PRO A 630 10.74 -0.56 -21.16
N ALA A 631 10.55 0.74 -21.43
CA ALA A 631 11.63 1.67 -21.79
C ALA A 631 12.81 1.67 -20.81
N ARG A 632 12.59 1.42 -19.51
CA ARG A 632 13.66 1.38 -18.50
C ARG A 632 14.72 0.29 -18.70
N TYR A 633 14.42 -0.79 -19.42
CA TYR A 633 15.43 -1.81 -19.77
C TYR A 633 16.03 -1.59 -21.15
N LYS A 634 15.47 -0.65 -21.93
CA LYS A 634 15.93 -0.34 -23.27
C LYS A 634 16.90 0.82 -23.22
N ARG A 635 17.88 0.74 -24.11
CA ARG A 635 18.82 1.82 -24.33
C ARG A 635 18.11 2.94 -25.09
N PRO A 636 18.29 4.22 -24.73
CA PRO A 636 17.78 5.33 -25.53
C PRO A 636 18.31 5.24 -26.96
N GLU A 637 17.47 5.51 -27.95
CA GLU A 637 17.81 5.38 -29.38
C GLU A 637 19.04 6.24 -29.76
N ASP A 638 19.21 7.39 -29.09
CA ASP A 638 20.30 8.35 -29.34
C ASP A 638 21.60 8.06 -28.55
N ALA A 639 21.67 6.99 -27.76
CA ALA A 639 22.85 6.72 -26.94
C ALA A 639 24.04 6.18 -27.80
N PRO A 640 25.29 6.66 -27.60
CA PRO A 640 26.48 6.25 -28.36
C PRO A 640 26.94 4.83 -28.03
N ALA A 641 26.92 3.90 -29.01
CA ALA A 641 27.08 2.45 -28.82
C ALA A 641 28.14 2.08 -27.77
N PRO A 642 27.88 1.11 -26.88
CA PRO A 642 28.84 0.73 -25.85
C PRO A 642 30.15 0.27 -26.52
N PRO A 643 31.32 0.59 -25.92
CA PRO A 643 32.60 0.21 -26.49
C PRO A 643 32.65 -1.32 -26.64
N LYS A 644 32.96 -1.80 -27.86
CA LYS A 644 33.14 -3.24 -28.11
C LYS A 644 34.24 -3.75 -27.18
N ARG A 645 33.87 -4.50 -26.14
CA ARG A 645 34.84 -5.27 -25.34
C ARG A 645 35.52 -6.24 -26.30
N LYS A 646 36.81 -6.03 -26.59
CA LYS A 646 37.61 -7.01 -27.35
C LYS A 646 37.53 -8.33 -26.61
N ARG A 647 36.88 -9.35 -27.18
CA ARG A 647 37.03 -10.75 -26.72
C ARG A 647 38.53 -11.03 -26.72
N ARG A 648 39.15 -11.19 -25.54
CA ARG A 648 40.51 -11.73 -25.45
C ARG A 648 40.46 -13.11 -26.10
N LYS A 649 41.28 -13.35 -27.13
CA LYS A 649 41.50 -14.71 -27.64
C LYS A 649 41.95 -15.59 -26.46
N PRO A 650 41.49 -16.84 -26.35
CA PRO A 650 42.05 -17.76 -25.36
C PRO A 650 43.56 -17.84 -25.60
N ALA A 651 44.35 -17.77 -24.53
CA ALA A 651 45.78 -18.01 -24.63
C ALA A 651 45.97 -19.42 -25.17
N ALA A 652 46.77 -19.55 -26.23
CA ALA A 652 47.19 -20.86 -26.72
C ALA A 652 47.95 -21.57 -25.59
N GLU A 653 47.61 -22.83 -25.33
CA GLU A 653 48.35 -23.71 -24.43
C GLU A 653 49.80 -23.82 -24.93
N GLU A 654 50.74 -23.21 -24.21
CA GLU A 654 52.14 -23.60 -24.32
C GLU A 654 52.32 -24.90 -23.54
N SER A 655 52.58 -25.99 -24.28
CA SER A 655 52.98 -27.26 -23.70
C SER A 655 54.32 -27.11 -22.98
N PRO A 656 54.50 -27.65 -21.77
CA PRO A 656 55.77 -27.57 -21.05
C PRO A 656 56.78 -28.53 -21.70
N ALA A 657 57.95 -28.00 -22.04
CA ALA A 657 59.15 -28.76 -22.39
C ALA A 657 60.05 -28.96 -21.17
#